data_AF-A0A7X7YW71-F1
#
_entry.id   AF-A0A7X7YW71-F1
#
_cell.length_a   1.000
_cell.length_b   1.000
_cell.length_c   1.000
_cell.angle_alpha   90.00
_cell.angle_beta   90.00
_cell.angle_gamma   90.00
#
_symmetry.space_group_name_H-M   'P 1'
#
loop_
_entity.id
_entity.type
_entity.pdbx_description
1 polymer ?
#
loop_
_entity_poly.entity_id
_entity_poly.type
_entity_poly.pdbx_seq_one_letter_code
_entity_poly.pdbx_strand_id
1 'polypeptide(L)'
;MRISFVSFPSGVVALCLLAALSLVGPSLAGQPQAGRPYAYLFPAAMSNLAERLQREGVEVLELREDIDLDVTVYDIEQVVREADDGGRGGVTFETRSEQQSKRFEAGTMLVKAGREPNETVRRFLEPDGRKGRRTQRLLGRPTAGQAYPVYQLGAYVPLTLGQARPLEHKREFDKPITFETVYGPQKRANFNGSPVGGLTWLSDGEHYLQRRDGKLYKVHAVSGRSTLFVDPNALAAGLRRLPAMRPKDIEAISKQTWLTMSPDHSAVLIDYEDDLYYCTLDGSMAVRLTSTPGREEESTFDPQGRFVAFVKEGNLYVVDVATQTERALTTDGGGLIRNGLADWVYFEEVLNRRSKMFWWSPDSSAIAFLRTDDAPVPEFTLTNDASRSDRVEQTRYPRAGEPNPTVKLGIVSTAGGAARWVDLQEYTEGSYLIMNAGWMPDSERIYFFVQDRAQTWLDIDTASRRGGEPRRLLRETTPAWVEPPAGIEFLADGDLLFTSEHTGWKHLYLYDKNGRHKRALTEGQWEVRDIQLVDREGGWVYFTGTRDSHIAENLYRVPLAGGDVQRLTESAGQHRVDISPNGKYFIDTWSNASTPTKVALRTADGATVRMLDTNPVHERHEYRFGACEQFQIPMSDGFLIEASLVKPADFNECRKYPVWFTTYAGPHMPSISDSWQGGRTWDHMLAGMGMLVFRCDPRSASGKGACSAWTAYRQLGVQELKDIEEAIEWLKKQPYVDGDRIGMSGHSYGGFMTAYALTHSKLFAGGIAGAPPTDWHFYDTIYTERFMDTPQNNPEGYAKTSVVKAAKDLHGKLLIIHGGIDDNVHLQNAFSLMDALQRADKPFQVMVYPQSRHGIGGMHYNRLMVDFIRDVLQLSEN
;
A
#
# COMPACT_ATOMS: atom_id res chain seq x y z
N MET A 1 22.21 23.11 -6.88
CA MET A 1 22.09 21.66 -6.68
C MET A 1 22.13 21.37 -5.19
N ARG A 2 21.01 21.60 -4.50
CA ARG A 2 20.71 20.99 -3.20
C ARG A 2 19.76 19.86 -3.55
N ILE A 3 20.26 18.64 -3.44
CA ILE A 3 19.49 17.44 -3.70
C ILE A 3 18.50 17.30 -2.54
N SER A 4 17.32 17.88 -2.71
CA SER A 4 16.19 17.54 -1.86
C SER A 4 15.78 16.13 -2.27
N PHE A 5 16.18 15.14 -1.46
CA PHE A 5 15.44 13.89 -1.36
C PHE A 5 13.95 14.18 -1.44
N VAL A 6 13.18 13.25 -2.01
CA VAL A 6 11.78 13.02 -1.62
C VAL A 6 11.78 12.82 -0.12
N SER A 7 11.78 13.94 0.58
CA SER A 7 11.50 14.06 1.97
C SER A 7 10.01 13.82 1.98
N PHE A 8 9.59 12.66 2.47
CA PHE A 8 8.26 12.53 3.05
C PHE A 8 7.97 13.85 3.77
N PRO A 9 6.83 14.52 3.52
CA PRO A 9 6.55 15.77 4.17
C PRO A 9 6.71 15.53 5.67
N SER A 10 7.72 16.17 6.26
CA SER A 10 8.04 16.09 7.68
C SER A 10 6.93 16.72 8.54
N GLY A 11 5.80 17.11 7.92
CA GLY A 11 4.53 17.48 8.53
C GLY A 11 3.49 16.35 8.65
N VAL A 12 3.72 15.14 8.09
CA VAL A 12 2.90 13.94 8.40
C VAL A 12 3.56 13.08 9.48
N VAL A 13 4.85 13.30 9.73
CA VAL A 13 5.56 12.74 10.90
C VAL A 13 5.25 13.55 12.18
N ALA A 14 4.85 14.82 12.09
CA ALA A 14 4.55 15.65 13.27
C ALA A 14 3.11 15.53 13.83
N LEU A 15 2.14 14.93 13.12
CA LEU A 15 0.82 14.61 13.70
C LEU A 15 0.66 13.14 14.10
N CYS A 16 1.57 12.25 13.66
CA CYS A 16 1.72 10.91 14.25
C CYS A 16 2.64 10.91 15.47
N LEU A 17 3.55 11.89 15.63
CA LEU A 17 4.34 12.02 16.86
C LEU A 17 3.55 12.57 18.07
N LEU A 18 2.51 13.39 17.86
CA LEU A 18 1.70 13.90 18.98
C LEU A 18 0.57 12.96 19.44
N ALA A 19 0.15 12.00 18.60
CA ALA A 19 -0.68 10.87 19.03
C ALA A 19 0.15 9.71 19.62
N ALA A 20 1.46 9.66 19.35
CA ALA A 20 2.39 8.72 19.98
C ALA A 20 2.97 9.23 21.32
N LEU A 21 2.82 10.53 21.64
CA LEU A 21 3.33 11.13 22.88
C LEU A 21 2.33 11.11 24.06
N SER A 22 1.11 10.59 23.88
CA SER A 22 0.21 10.23 24.99
C SER A 22 0.22 8.74 25.35
N LEU A 23 1.11 7.96 24.75
CA LEU A 23 1.50 6.64 25.21
C LEU A 23 2.96 6.70 25.67
N VAL A 24 3.19 7.39 26.78
CA VAL A 24 4.33 7.06 27.64
C VAL A 24 4.06 5.63 28.12
N GLY A 25 4.52 4.66 27.33
CA GLY A 25 4.56 3.28 27.76
C GLY A 25 5.34 3.21 29.08
N PRO A 26 4.87 2.46 30.09
CA PRO A 26 5.68 2.22 31.26
C PRO A 26 7.00 1.59 30.82
N SER A 27 8.09 2.09 31.39
CA SER A 27 9.46 1.78 31.03
C SER A 27 9.73 0.27 30.88
N LEU A 28 10.58 -0.06 29.91
CA LEU A 28 11.29 -1.33 29.80
C LEU A 28 11.92 -1.71 31.15
N ALA A 29 11.25 -2.59 31.89
CA ALA A 29 11.93 -3.56 32.73
C ALA A 29 10.94 -4.68 33.09
N GLY A 30 11.34 -5.91 32.80
CA GLY A 30 10.51 -7.08 32.96
C GLY A 30 11.33 -8.34 32.79
N GLN A 31 12.39 -8.50 33.58
CA GLN A 31 12.69 -9.85 34.07
C GLN A 31 11.85 -10.08 35.33
N PRO A 32 11.11 -11.20 35.42
CA PRO A 32 10.36 -11.51 36.64
C PRO A 32 11.33 -11.66 37.83
N GLN A 33 10.89 -11.27 39.02
CA GLN A 33 11.52 -11.75 40.26
C GLN A 33 11.45 -13.28 40.26
N ALA A 34 12.51 -13.95 40.76
CA ALA A 34 12.57 -15.40 40.84
C ALA A 34 11.28 -15.97 41.47
N GLY A 35 10.56 -16.80 40.71
CA GLY A 35 9.34 -17.49 41.15
C GLY A 35 8.00 -16.85 40.78
N ARG A 36 7.93 -15.77 39.97
CA ARG A 36 6.65 -15.17 39.50
C ARG A 36 6.42 -15.33 37.99
N PRO A 37 5.18 -15.53 37.55
CA PRO A 37 4.85 -15.55 36.12
C PRO A 37 4.94 -14.14 35.52
N TYR A 38 5.17 -14.08 34.21
CA TYR A 38 5.11 -12.85 33.41
C TYR A 38 3.65 -12.41 33.17
N ALA A 39 2.77 -13.35 32.85
CA ALA A 39 1.37 -13.09 32.59
C ALA A 39 0.46 -14.29 32.90
N TYR A 40 -0.83 -14.03 33.04
CA TYR A 40 -1.88 -15.03 33.20
C TYR A 40 -2.75 -15.04 31.95
N LEU A 41 -3.09 -16.22 31.43
CA LEU A 41 -3.96 -16.40 30.28
C LEU A 41 -5.21 -17.16 30.68
N PHE A 42 -6.36 -16.77 30.14
CA PHE A 42 -7.61 -17.51 30.31
C PHE A 42 -8.51 -17.41 29.07
N PRO A 43 -9.39 -18.41 28.84
CA PRO A 43 -10.19 -18.49 27.61
C PRO A 43 -11.14 -17.30 27.43
N ALA A 44 -11.37 -16.92 26.17
CA ALA A 44 -12.33 -15.86 25.77
C ALA A 44 -13.75 -16.08 26.35
N ALA A 45 -14.15 -17.35 26.50
CA ALA A 45 -15.45 -17.73 27.08
C ALA A 45 -15.66 -17.25 28.52
N MET A 46 -14.59 -16.90 29.25
CA MET A 46 -14.65 -16.33 30.60
C MET A 46 -14.74 -14.79 30.59
N SER A 47 -15.56 -14.22 29.69
CA SER A 47 -15.74 -12.77 29.55
C SER A 47 -16.15 -12.07 30.85
N ASN A 48 -16.98 -12.71 31.68
CA ASN A 48 -17.37 -12.20 33.00
C ASN A 48 -16.17 -12.03 33.96
N LEU A 49 -15.14 -12.87 33.84
CA LEU A 49 -13.91 -12.74 34.61
C LEU A 49 -13.10 -11.54 34.12
N ALA A 50 -12.94 -11.38 32.80
CA ALA A 50 -12.30 -10.21 32.20
C ALA A 50 -12.98 -8.90 32.64
N GLU A 51 -14.32 -8.84 32.56
CA GLU A 51 -15.07 -7.67 33.02
C GLU A 51 -14.86 -7.40 34.51
N ARG A 52 -14.86 -8.46 35.34
CA ARG A 52 -14.65 -8.28 36.78
C ARG A 52 -13.26 -7.70 37.07
N LEU A 53 -12.23 -8.19 36.38
CA LEU A 53 -10.87 -7.69 36.50
C LEU A 53 -10.76 -6.22 36.06
N GLN A 54 -11.38 -5.85 34.93
CA GLN A 54 -11.44 -4.46 34.49
C GLN A 54 -12.14 -3.54 35.51
N ARG A 55 -13.19 -4.02 36.20
CA ARG A 55 -13.87 -3.26 37.28
C ARG A 55 -13.00 -3.08 38.53
N GLU A 56 -12.03 -3.96 38.75
CA GLU A 56 -11.06 -3.86 39.85
C GLU A 56 -9.79 -3.07 39.43
N GLY A 57 -9.82 -2.41 38.27
CA GLY A 57 -8.70 -1.60 37.77
C GLY A 57 -7.54 -2.41 37.17
N VAL A 58 -7.74 -3.70 36.90
CA VAL A 58 -6.74 -4.54 36.23
C VAL A 58 -6.84 -4.35 34.72
N GLU A 59 -5.72 -4.05 34.07
CA GLU A 59 -5.63 -4.03 32.61
C GLU A 59 -5.78 -5.46 32.07
N VAL A 60 -6.73 -5.64 31.14
CA VAL A 60 -6.97 -6.92 30.46
C VAL A 60 -6.74 -6.72 28.97
N LEU A 61 -5.83 -7.52 28.44
CA LEU A 61 -5.47 -7.55 27.02
C LEU A 61 -6.14 -8.74 26.34
N GLU A 62 -6.31 -8.64 25.04
CA GLU A 62 -6.84 -9.69 24.17
C GLU A 62 -5.75 -10.11 23.19
N LEU A 63 -5.48 -11.40 23.10
CA LEU A 63 -4.60 -11.97 22.10
C LEU A 63 -5.28 -11.88 20.72
N ARG A 64 -4.58 -11.38 19.71
CA ARG A 64 -5.13 -11.17 18.37
C ARG A 64 -4.70 -12.25 17.36
N GLU A 65 -3.76 -13.10 17.73
CA GLU A 65 -3.23 -14.18 16.88
C GLU A 65 -3.42 -15.53 17.56
N ASP A 66 -3.43 -16.62 16.79
CA ASP A 66 -3.19 -17.94 17.39
C ASP A 66 -1.67 -18.16 17.53
N ILE A 67 -1.25 -18.76 18.64
CA ILE A 67 0.16 -18.93 18.97
C ILE A 67 0.39 -20.08 19.95
N ASP A 68 1.51 -20.77 19.79
CA ASP A 68 1.98 -21.81 20.71
C ASP A 68 2.83 -21.16 21.80
N LEU A 69 2.45 -21.37 23.07
CA LEU A 69 3.16 -20.85 24.23
C LEU A 69 3.55 -21.97 25.18
N ASP A 70 4.73 -21.84 25.78
CA ASP A 70 5.14 -22.64 26.92
C ASP A 70 4.58 -22.00 28.19
N VAL A 71 3.71 -22.73 28.89
CA VAL A 71 2.96 -22.24 30.04
C VAL A 71 3.01 -23.24 31.19
N THR A 72 2.91 -22.73 32.42
CA THR A 72 2.55 -23.56 33.56
C THR A 72 1.04 -23.81 33.54
N VAL A 73 0.66 -25.08 33.55
CA VAL A 73 -0.71 -25.53 33.78
C VAL A 73 -0.83 -26.07 35.21
N TYR A 74 -2.02 -26.03 35.78
CA TYR A 74 -2.29 -26.50 37.13
C TYR A 74 -3.41 -27.53 37.12
N ASP A 75 -3.16 -28.72 37.64
CA ASP A 75 -4.20 -29.72 37.93
C ASP A 75 -4.65 -29.56 39.38
N ILE A 76 -5.96 -29.52 39.61
CA ILE A 76 -6.52 -29.39 40.96
C ILE A 76 -6.51 -30.76 41.62
N GLU A 77 -5.65 -30.95 42.62
CA GLU A 77 -5.58 -32.18 43.40
C GLU A 77 -6.66 -32.17 44.49
N GLN A 78 -6.84 -31.03 45.17
CA GLN A 78 -7.81 -30.88 46.25
C GLN A 78 -8.41 -29.48 46.31
N VAL A 79 -9.69 -29.41 46.67
CA VAL A 79 -10.40 -28.16 46.99
C VAL A 79 -10.46 -28.01 48.50
N VAL A 80 -9.69 -27.08 49.05
CA VAL A 80 -9.62 -26.83 50.50
C VAL A 80 -10.67 -25.79 50.87
N ARG A 81 -11.59 -26.14 51.78
CA ARG A 81 -12.61 -25.21 52.29
C ARG A 81 -12.12 -24.54 53.56
N GLU A 82 -12.09 -23.21 53.56
CA GLU A 82 -11.71 -22.43 54.73
C GLU A 82 -12.96 -21.98 55.49
N ALA A 83 -13.01 -22.28 56.78
CA ALA A 83 -14.03 -21.74 57.68
C ALA A 83 -13.70 -20.28 58.02
N ASP A 84 -14.74 -19.45 58.16
CA ASP A 84 -14.62 -18.07 58.61
C ASP A 84 -15.76 -17.81 59.61
N ASP A 85 -15.50 -17.03 60.67
CA ASP A 85 -16.38 -16.87 61.86
C ASP A 85 -17.76 -16.25 61.55
N GLY A 86 -18.01 -15.86 60.29
CA GLY A 86 -19.27 -15.29 59.78
C GLY A 86 -19.98 -16.08 58.68
N GLY A 87 -19.63 -17.35 58.43
CA GLY A 87 -20.39 -18.24 57.53
C GLY A 87 -20.25 -17.98 56.02
N ARG A 88 -19.33 -17.10 55.60
CA ARG A 88 -18.99 -16.84 54.19
C ARG A 88 -17.67 -17.52 53.77
N GLY A 89 -17.54 -18.82 54.03
CA GLY A 89 -16.32 -19.58 53.75
C GLY A 89 -15.82 -19.45 52.30
N GLY A 90 -14.49 -19.38 52.15
CA GLY A 90 -13.77 -19.37 50.88
C GLY A 90 -13.20 -20.75 50.53
N VAL A 91 -12.63 -20.90 49.33
CA VAL A 91 -11.84 -22.07 48.98
C VAL A 91 -10.48 -21.69 48.42
N THR A 92 -9.49 -22.52 48.66
CA THR A 92 -8.20 -22.51 47.96
C THR A 92 -8.06 -23.83 47.20
N PHE A 93 -7.22 -23.83 46.16
CA PHE A 93 -6.96 -25.02 45.38
C PHE A 93 -5.53 -25.48 45.64
N GLU A 94 -5.39 -26.72 46.13
CA GLU A 94 -4.11 -27.41 46.12
C GLU A 94 -3.93 -28.00 44.73
N THR A 95 -2.83 -27.63 44.08
CA THR A 95 -2.59 -27.94 42.68
C THR A 95 -1.22 -28.52 42.44
N ARG A 96 -1.14 -29.47 41.51
CA ARG A 96 0.12 -29.87 40.89
C ARG A 96 0.34 -29.03 39.64
N SER A 97 1.51 -28.42 39.53
CA SER A 97 1.90 -27.64 38.35
C SER A 97 2.80 -28.44 37.42
N GLU A 98 2.63 -28.26 36.13
CA GLU A 98 3.55 -28.79 35.11
C GLU A 98 3.74 -27.78 33.96
N GLN A 99 4.90 -27.85 33.30
CA GLN A 99 5.15 -27.06 32.09
C GLN A 99 4.58 -27.81 30.89
N GLN A 100 3.78 -27.12 30.08
CA GLN A 100 3.26 -27.65 28.82
C GLN A 100 3.40 -26.62 27.71
N SER A 101 3.57 -27.12 26.49
CA SER A 101 3.39 -26.31 25.29
C SER A 101 1.95 -26.42 24.81
N LYS A 102 1.28 -25.29 24.63
CA LYS A 102 -0.14 -25.26 24.25
C LYS A 102 -0.43 -24.18 23.22
N ARG A 103 -1.30 -24.51 22.26
CA ARG A 103 -1.89 -23.56 21.32
C ARG A 103 -2.92 -22.69 22.05
N PHE A 104 -2.79 -21.38 21.92
CA PHE A 104 -3.78 -20.40 22.32
C PHE A 104 -4.38 -19.76 21.07
N GLU A 105 -5.70 -19.64 21.04
CA GLU A 105 -6.43 -19.01 19.94
C GLU A 105 -6.52 -17.50 20.17
N ALA A 106 -6.63 -16.74 19.07
CA ALA A 106 -7.01 -15.35 19.11
C ALA A 106 -8.35 -15.17 19.89
N GLY A 107 -8.44 -14.11 20.68
CA GLY A 107 -9.50 -13.85 21.65
C GLY A 107 -9.15 -14.29 23.08
N THR A 108 -8.09 -15.09 23.28
CA THR A 108 -7.58 -15.43 24.62
C THR A 108 -7.28 -14.16 25.42
N MET A 109 -7.74 -14.10 26.67
CA MET A 109 -7.53 -12.96 27.54
C MET A 109 -6.19 -13.08 28.27
N LEU A 110 -5.49 -11.96 28.42
CA LEU A 110 -4.18 -11.88 29.05
C LEU A 110 -4.15 -10.77 30.10
N VAL A 111 -3.58 -11.08 31.27
CA VAL A 111 -3.29 -10.11 32.33
C VAL A 111 -1.81 -10.19 32.67
N LYS A 112 -1.09 -9.07 32.54
CA LYS A 112 0.32 -8.98 32.96
C LYS A 112 0.39 -9.01 34.49
N ALA A 113 1.32 -9.78 35.04
CA ALA A 113 1.44 -9.96 36.50
C ALA A 113 1.88 -8.67 37.23
N GLY A 114 2.53 -7.73 36.52
CA GLY A 114 3.09 -6.51 37.12
C GLY A 114 4.38 -6.77 37.93
N ARG A 115 5.01 -5.70 38.42
CA ARG A 115 6.22 -5.81 39.26
C ARG A 115 5.90 -6.00 40.75
N GLU A 116 4.85 -5.35 41.23
CA GLU A 116 4.41 -5.41 42.64
C GLU A 116 3.33 -6.48 42.86
N PRO A 117 3.23 -7.08 44.06
CA PRO A 117 2.17 -8.02 44.38
C PRO A 117 0.78 -7.40 44.17
N ASN A 118 0.02 -7.95 43.21
CA ASN A 118 -1.35 -7.55 42.97
C ASN A 118 -2.30 -8.56 43.63
N GLU A 119 -2.76 -8.23 44.84
CA GLU A 119 -3.69 -9.09 45.59
C GLU A 119 -4.97 -9.41 44.83
N THR A 120 -5.44 -8.48 43.96
CA THR A 120 -6.59 -8.73 43.10
C THR A 120 -6.28 -9.82 42.08
N VAL A 121 -5.13 -9.76 41.40
CA VAL A 121 -4.68 -10.79 40.45
C VAL A 121 -4.54 -12.14 41.16
N ARG A 122 -3.87 -12.21 42.31
CA ARG A 122 -3.77 -13.43 43.12
C ARG A 122 -5.13 -13.99 43.52
N ARG A 123 -6.03 -13.12 43.99
CA ARG A 123 -7.39 -13.49 44.39
C ARG A 123 -8.20 -14.04 43.22
N PHE A 124 -8.06 -13.52 42.00
CA PHE A 124 -8.87 -13.96 40.84
C PHE A 124 -8.24 -15.05 39.99
N LEU A 125 -6.91 -15.05 39.83
CA LEU A 125 -6.20 -15.78 38.79
C LEU A 125 -5.21 -16.84 39.30
N GLU A 126 -4.72 -16.74 40.53
CA GLU A 126 -3.80 -17.76 41.09
C GLU A 126 -4.55 -18.88 41.81
N PRO A 127 -4.18 -20.16 41.67
CA PRO A 127 -4.91 -21.26 42.28
C PRO A 127 -4.91 -21.24 43.83
N ASP A 128 -3.81 -20.79 44.44
CA ASP A 128 -3.60 -20.74 45.90
C ASP A 128 -4.28 -19.54 46.58
N GLY A 129 -4.67 -18.52 45.81
CA GLY A 129 -5.38 -17.36 46.37
C GLY A 129 -6.78 -17.71 46.86
N ARG A 130 -7.24 -17.12 47.97
CA ARG A 130 -8.59 -17.38 48.53
C ARG A 130 -9.72 -17.01 47.56
N LYS A 131 -10.55 -17.98 47.16
CA LYS A 131 -11.66 -17.85 46.20
C LYS A 131 -13.02 -17.87 46.90
N GLY A 132 -13.67 -16.71 46.97
CA GLY A 132 -15.07 -16.62 47.38
C GLY A 132 -16.03 -17.24 46.36
N ARG A 133 -17.30 -17.49 46.76
CA ARG A 133 -18.33 -18.10 45.88
C ARG A 133 -18.50 -17.40 44.53
N ARG A 134 -18.34 -16.07 44.48
CA ARG A 134 -18.43 -15.30 43.22
C ARG A 134 -17.26 -15.61 42.29
N THR A 135 -16.03 -15.59 42.80
CA THR A 135 -14.82 -15.91 42.03
C THR A 135 -14.86 -17.34 41.50
N GLN A 136 -15.31 -18.30 42.32
CA GLN A 136 -15.49 -19.69 41.86
C GLN A 136 -16.46 -19.77 40.67
N ARG A 137 -17.57 -19.02 40.66
CA ARG A 137 -18.49 -18.97 39.51
C ARG A 137 -17.84 -18.39 38.25
N LEU A 138 -17.04 -17.33 38.39
CA LEU A 138 -16.33 -16.71 37.27
C LEU A 138 -15.31 -17.68 36.62
N LEU A 139 -14.72 -18.57 37.43
CA LEU A 139 -13.80 -19.61 37.00
C LEU A 139 -14.51 -20.91 36.52
N GLY A 140 -15.84 -20.93 36.43
CA GLY A 140 -16.59 -22.14 36.00
C GLY A 140 -16.77 -23.21 37.08
N ARG A 141 -16.55 -22.86 38.36
CA ARG A 141 -16.58 -23.76 39.55
C ARG A 141 -15.66 -24.98 39.41
N PRO A 142 -14.33 -24.77 39.32
CA PRO A 142 -13.38 -25.88 39.19
C PRO A 142 -13.49 -26.88 40.35
N THR A 143 -13.35 -28.17 40.06
CA THR A 143 -13.36 -29.26 41.05
C THR A 143 -12.06 -30.05 41.04
N ALA A 144 -11.81 -30.84 42.08
CA ALA A 144 -10.68 -31.77 42.11
C ALA A 144 -10.71 -32.74 40.90
N GLY A 145 -9.54 -33.04 40.35
CA GLY A 145 -9.37 -33.84 39.13
C GLY A 145 -9.53 -33.06 37.82
N GLN A 146 -9.78 -31.75 37.86
CA GLN A 146 -9.85 -30.89 36.67
C GLN A 146 -8.62 -29.98 36.54
N ALA A 147 -8.31 -29.59 35.30
CA ALA A 147 -7.36 -28.52 35.05
C ALA A 147 -7.92 -27.17 35.53
N TYR A 148 -7.10 -26.39 36.21
CA TYR A 148 -7.39 -25.01 36.55
C TYR A 148 -7.48 -24.18 35.26
N PRO A 149 -8.46 -23.27 35.13
CA PRO A 149 -8.76 -22.62 33.85
C PRO A 149 -7.84 -21.45 33.50
N VAL A 150 -6.89 -21.09 34.38
CA VAL A 150 -5.93 -20.01 34.16
C VAL A 150 -4.54 -20.60 34.00
N TYR A 151 -3.86 -20.19 32.94
CA TYR A 151 -2.50 -20.59 32.59
C TYR A 151 -1.52 -19.50 32.99
N GLN A 152 -0.29 -19.88 33.34
CA GLN A 152 0.77 -18.92 33.65
C GLN A 152 1.85 -18.95 32.58
N LEU A 153 2.14 -17.79 32.00
CA LEU A 153 3.27 -17.60 31.11
C LEU A 153 4.48 -17.20 31.96
N GLY A 154 5.49 -18.06 32.03
CA GLY A 154 6.63 -17.88 32.93
C GLY A 154 7.62 -16.77 32.53
N ALA A 155 7.68 -16.43 31.24
CA ALA A 155 8.63 -15.46 30.70
C ALA A 155 8.00 -14.55 29.65
N TYR A 156 8.66 -13.43 29.36
CA TYR A 156 8.23 -12.53 28.28
C TYR A 156 8.25 -13.26 26.93
N VAL A 157 7.15 -13.15 26.20
CA VAL A 157 7.04 -13.54 24.78
C VAL A 157 6.44 -12.34 24.03
N PRO A 158 6.98 -11.95 22.86
CA PRO A 158 6.40 -10.89 22.05
C PRO A 158 5.09 -11.40 21.42
N LEU A 159 3.97 -10.73 21.70
CA LEU A 159 2.63 -11.16 21.30
C LEU A 159 1.91 -10.07 20.50
N THR A 160 1.08 -10.47 19.54
CA THR A 160 0.14 -9.56 18.88
C THR A 160 -1.07 -9.36 19.79
N LEU A 161 -1.09 -8.24 20.52
CA LEU A 161 -2.10 -7.93 21.55
C LEU A 161 -2.97 -6.74 21.16
N GLY A 162 -4.23 -6.76 21.62
CA GLY A 162 -5.16 -5.66 21.62
C GLY A 162 -5.67 -5.39 23.04
N GLN A 163 -6.38 -4.28 23.23
CA GLN A 163 -7.14 -4.06 24.46
C GLN A 163 -8.38 -4.94 24.43
N ALA A 164 -8.68 -5.62 25.53
CA ALA A 164 -9.95 -6.34 25.65
C ALA A 164 -11.12 -5.36 25.52
N ARG A 165 -12.27 -5.85 25.06
CA ARG A 165 -13.49 -5.05 24.90
C ARG A 165 -13.75 -4.20 26.16
N PRO A 166 -13.95 -2.87 26.03
CA PRO A 166 -14.27 -2.03 27.18
C PRO A 166 -15.58 -2.42 27.86
N LEU A 167 -15.66 -2.20 29.18
CA LEU A 167 -16.88 -2.39 29.97
C LEU A 167 -18.04 -1.58 29.38
N GLU A 168 -19.25 -2.13 29.42
CA GLU A 168 -20.46 -1.48 28.89
C GLU A 168 -20.68 -0.06 29.40
N HIS A 169 -20.56 0.18 30.71
CA HIS A 169 -20.74 1.52 31.29
C HIS A 169 -19.62 2.52 30.94
N LYS A 170 -18.53 2.08 30.31
CA LYS A 170 -17.45 2.94 29.79
C LYS A 170 -17.61 3.22 28.30
N ARG A 171 -18.59 2.59 27.64
CA ARG A 171 -18.88 2.78 26.22
C ARG A 171 -20.02 3.77 26.08
N GLU A 172 -19.88 4.67 25.14
CA GLU A 172 -20.97 5.53 24.71
C GLU A 172 -21.47 4.97 23.39
N PHE A 173 -22.71 4.48 23.35
CA PHE A 173 -23.29 3.97 22.11
C PHE A 173 -23.88 5.11 21.30
N ASP A 174 -24.25 4.80 20.07
CA ASP A 174 -25.05 5.69 19.24
C ASP A 174 -24.37 7.02 18.86
N LYS A 175 -23.04 7.08 18.95
CA LYS A 175 -22.29 8.29 18.56
C LYS A 175 -22.42 8.58 17.07
N PRO A 176 -22.66 9.84 16.68
CA PRO A 176 -22.61 10.23 15.28
C PRO A 176 -21.17 10.22 14.76
N ILE A 177 -21.01 10.03 13.45
CA ILE A 177 -19.73 10.24 12.76
C ILE A 177 -19.74 11.69 12.24
N THR A 178 -19.00 12.58 12.91
CA THR A 178 -18.93 14.01 12.58
C THR A 178 -17.58 14.42 12.03
N PHE A 179 -17.44 15.67 11.61
CA PHE A 179 -16.16 16.23 11.19
C PHE A 179 -15.07 16.09 12.27
N GLU A 180 -15.44 16.28 13.53
CA GLU A 180 -14.57 16.11 14.70
C GLU A 180 -14.19 14.64 14.91
N THR A 181 -15.09 13.69 14.64
CA THR A 181 -14.77 12.25 14.69
C THR A 181 -13.65 11.89 13.71
N VAL A 182 -13.69 12.46 12.50
CA VAL A 182 -12.76 12.13 11.41
C VAL A 182 -11.46 12.94 11.47
N TYR A 183 -11.56 14.25 11.70
CA TYR A 183 -10.42 15.17 11.61
C TYR A 183 -10.05 15.86 12.90
N GLY A 184 -10.90 15.79 13.92
CA GLY A 184 -10.75 16.52 15.16
C GLY A 184 -9.35 16.40 15.77
N PRO A 185 -8.89 17.43 16.50
CA PRO A 185 -7.57 17.43 17.13
C PRO A 185 -7.51 16.52 18.37
N GLN A 186 -8.67 16.13 18.91
CA GLN A 186 -8.80 15.13 19.97
C GLN A 186 -8.60 13.71 19.42
N LYS A 187 -8.65 12.68 20.28
CA LYS A 187 -8.51 11.28 19.88
C LYS A 187 -9.50 10.93 18.77
N ARG A 188 -8.99 10.82 17.53
CA ARG A 188 -9.77 10.40 16.35
C ARG A 188 -10.24 8.97 16.52
N ALA A 189 -11.45 8.68 16.08
CA ALA A 189 -11.94 7.30 16.06
C ALA A 189 -11.08 6.49 15.07
N ASN A 190 -10.62 5.32 15.49
CA ASN A 190 -9.82 4.44 14.63
C ASN A 190 -10.63 3.23 14.20
N PHE A 191 -11.37 3.39 13.11
CA PHE A 191 -12.17 2.30 12.55
C PHE A 191 -11.35 1.29 11.73
N ASN A 192 -10.08 1.54 11.44
CA ASN A 192 -9.18 0.55 10.82
C ASN A 192 -8.63 -0.47 11.83
N GLY A 193 -8.61 -0.10 13.11
CA GLY A 193 -7.82 -0.83 14.10
C GLY A 193 -6.32 -0.70 13.79
N SER A 194 -5.58 -1.79 13.95
CA SER A 194 -4.13 -1.80 13.71
C SER A 194 -3.69 -3.17 13.20
N PRO A 195 -4.22 -3.63 12.04
CA PRO A 195 -3.89 -4.95 11.53
C PRO A 195 -2.38 -5.10 11.35
N VAL A 196 -1.83 -6.27 11.65
CA VAL A 196 -0.44 -6.58 11.37
C VAL A 196 -0.16 -6.38 9.88
N GLY A 197 1.00 -5.80 9.58
CA GLY A 197 1.42 -5.50 8.20
C GLY A 197 2.93 -5.48 8.09
N GLY A 198 3.43 -5.35 6.86
CA GLY A 198 4.87 -5.40 6.58
C GLY A 198 5.49 -6.72 6.96
N LEU A 199 4.75 -7.83 6.77
CA LEU A 199 5.29 -9.17 6.94
C LEU A 199 6.17 -9.49 5.73
N THR A 200 7.29 -10.18 5.96
CA THR A 200 8.23 -10.53 4.89
C THR A 200 8.74 -11.94 5.11
N TRP A 201 8.49 -12.84 4.17
CA TRP A 201 9.01 -14.20 4.23
C TRP A 201 10.53 -14.24 4.21
N LEU A 202 11.11 -15.15 5.00
CA LEU A 202 12.52 -15.52 4.89
C LEU A 202 12.67 -16.65 3.87
N SER A 203 13.90 -16.82 3.35
CA SER A 203 14.22 -17.80 2.31
C SER A 203 13.93 -19.26 2.70
N ASP A 204 13.85 -19.58 3.99
CA ASP A 204 13.46 -20.90 4.47
C ASP A 204 11.98 -21.23 4.21
N GLY A 205 11.13 -20.21 4.00
CA GLY A 205 9.69 -20.33 3.79
C GLY A 205 8.91 -20.92 4.97
N GLU A 206 9.55 -21.09 6.13
CA GLU A 206 8.95 -21.53 7.39
C GLU A 206 8.86 -20.37 8.39
N HIS A 207 9.52 -19.25 8.11
CA HIS A 207 9.53 -18.06 8.94
C HIS A 207 9.28 -16.79 8.14
N TYR A 208 8.70 -15.80 8.81
CA TYR A 208 8.57 -14.44 8.30
C TYR A 208 9.01 -13.43 9.36
N LEU A 209 9.35 -12.23 8.90
CA LEU A 209 9.68 -11.09 9.73
C LEU A 209 8.40 -10.35 10.15
N GLN A 210 8.31 -9.99 11.42
CA GLN A 210 7.20 -9.20 11.95
C GLN A 210 7.70 -8.20 12.99
N ARG A 211 7.15 -6.98 12.93
CA ARG A 211 7.34 -6.00 13.99
C ARG A 211 6.45 -6.34 15.19
N ARG A 212 7.05 -6.56 16.36
CA ARG A 212 6.36 -6.75 17.66
C ARG A 212 7.03 -5.86 18.70
N ASP A 213 6.25 -5.15 19.52
CA ASP A 213 6.76 -4.25 20.57
C ASP A 213 7.89 -3.31 20.12
N GLY A 214 7.78 -2.79 18.88
CA GLY A 214 8.76 -1.86 18.31
C GLY A 214 10.06 -2.49 17.81
N LYS A 215 10.21 -3.82 17.84
CA LYS A 215 11.39 -4.56 17.36
C LYS A 215 11.01 -5.54 16.26
N LEU A 216 12.00 -5.99 15.49
CA LEU A 216 11.82 -6.94 14.39
C LEU A 216 12.13 -8.36 14.86
N TYR A 217 11.16 -9.27 14.67
CA TYR A 217 11.24 -10.66 15.10
C TYR A 217 11.17 -11.61 13.91
N LYS A 218 11.93 -12.71 13.99
CA LYS A 218 11.79 -13.88 13.13
C LYS A 218 10.71 -14.76 13.75
N VAL A 219 9.58 -14.89 13.06
CA VAL A 219 8.39 -15.62 13.54
C VAL A 219 8.24 -16.91 12.75
N HIS A 220 8.13 -18.04 13.45
CA HIS A 220 7.81 -19.32 12.83
C HIS A 220 6.33 -19.34 12.39
N ALA A 221 6.09 -19.70 11.14
CA ALA A 221 4.79 -19.53 10.50
C ALA A 221 3.68 -20.36 11.15
N VAL A 222 3.93 -21.63 11.49
CA VAL A 222 2.89 -22.49 12.05
C VAL A 222 2.63 -22.18 13.53
N SER A 223 3.70 -22.12 14.32
CA SER A 223 3.59 -22.01 15.79
C SER A 223 3.47 -20.59 16.32
N GLY A 224 3.86 -19.56 15.55
CA GLY A 224 3.90 -18.17 16.01
C GLY A 224 5.00 -17.85 17.03
N ARG A 225 5.80 -18.85 17.42
CA ARG A 225 7.00 -18.64 18.23
C ARG A 225 7.95 -17.73 17.49
N SER A 226 8.64 -16.87 18.23
CA SER A 226 9.54 -15.91 17.61
C SER A 226 10.79 -15.64 18.43
N THR A 227 11.84 -15.28 17.70
CA THR A 227 13.12 -14.85 18.24
C THR A 227 13.45 -13.47 17.69
N LEU A 228 14.21 -12.69 18.45
CA LEU A 228 14.64 -11.39 18.01
C LEU A 228 15.50 -11.55 16.74
N PHE A 229 15.12 -10.89 15.65
CA PHE A 229 15.82 -11.04 14.38
C PHE A 229 17.07 -10.15 14.33
N VAL A 230 16.93 -8.91 14.76
CA VAL A 230 18.03 -7.95 14.89
C VAL A 230 18.13 -7.53 16.35
N ASP A 231 19.28 -7.78 17.00
CA ASP A 231 19.57 -7.21 18.31
C ASP A 231 20.11 -5.78 18.15
N PRO A 232 19.35 -4.74 18.55
CA PRO A 232 19.80 -3.35 18.44
C PRO A 232 21.11 -3.07 19.17
N ASN A 233 21.43 -3.84 20.22
CA ASN A 233 22.66 -3.67 20.98
C ASN A 233 23.86 -4.23 20.24
N ALA A 234 23.72 -5.40 19.62
CA ALA A 234 24.76 -6.04 18.81
C ALA A 234 25.09 -5.15 17.59
N LEU A 235 24.06 -4.74 16.86
CA LEU A 235 24.20 -3.84 15.72
C LEU A 235 24.84 -2.50 16.13
N ALA A 236 24.37 -1.87 17.22
CA ALA A 236 24.99 -0.65 17.72
C ALA A 236 26.45 -0.85 18.17
N ALA A 237 26.79 -2.00 18.74
CA ALA A 237 28.16 -2.31 19.14
C ALA A 237 29.09 -2.45 17.93
N GLY A 238 28.62 -3.03 16.82
CA GLY A 238 29.32 -3.05 15.55
C GLY A 238 29.54 -1.63 15.01
N LEU A 239 28.46 -0.86 14.89
CA LEU A 239 28.50 0.50 14.34
C LEU A 239 29.37 1.47 15.17
N ARG A 240 29.44 1.32 16.50
CA ARG A 240 30.33 2.14 17.34
C ARG A 240 31.82 1.99 17.04
N ARG A 241 32.22 0.93 16.33
CA ARG A 241 33.62 0.75 15.88
C ARG A 241 33.95 1.65 14.69
N LEU A 242 32.95 2.24 14.04
CA LEU A 242 33.11 3.16 12.93
C LEU A 242 33.26 4.60 13.47
N PRO A 243 34.38 5.29 13.18
CA PRO A 243 34.64 6.62 13.74
C PRO A 243 33.75 7.73 13.18
N ALA A 244 33.05 7.47 12.07
CA ALA A 244 32.27 8.47 11.33
C ALA A 244 30.87 8.72 11.90
N MET A 245 30.30 7.79 12.68
CA MET A 245 28.90 7.87 13.11
C MET A 245 28.75 8.45 14.52
N ARG A 246 27.81 9.39 14.69
CA ARG A 246 27.51 9.97 16.01
C ARG A 246 26.75 8.95 16.87
N PRO A 247 27.01 8.87 18.19
CA PRO A 247 26.35 7.88 19.08
C PRO A 247 24.81 7.89 19.04
N LYS A 248 24.21 9.08 18.90
CA LYS A 248 22.75 9.25 18.81
C LYS A 248 22.17 8.63 17.54
N ASP A 249 22.88 8.75 16.41
CA ASP A 249 22.40 8.19 15.14
C ASP A 249 22.60 6.68 15.10
N ILE A 250 23.69 6.17 15.66
CA ILE A 250 23.90 4.73 15.85
C ILE A 250 22.72 4.12 16.61
N GLU A 251 22.29 4.76 17.70
CA GLU A 251 21.15 4.31 18.49
C GLU A 251 19.84 4.37 17.70
N ALA A 252 19.66 5.41 16.87
CA ALA A 252 18.48 5.52 16.01
C ALA A 252 18.45 4.44 14.93
N ILE A 253 19.56 4.24 14.21
CA ILE A 253 19.73 3.25 13.14
C ILE A 253 19.54 1.84 13.70
N SER A 254 20.18 1.51 14.83
CA SER A 254 20.12 0.15 15.36
C SER A 254 18.74 -0.27 15.87
N LYS A 255 17.85 0.70 16.13
CA LYS A 255 16.45 0.48 16.54
C LYS A 255 15.47 0.50 15.37
N GLN A 256 15.93 0.73 14.14
CA GLN A 256 15.06 0.69 12.97
C GLN A 256 14.48 -0.71 12.78
N THR A 257 13.26 -0.76 12.26
CA THR A 257 12.55 -2.01 11.92
C THR A 257 12.36 -2.16 10.41
N TRP A 258 12.92 -1.23 9.65
CA TRP A 258 12.99 -1.23 8.21
C TRP A 258 14.46 -1.03 7.85
N LEU A 259 15.07 -2.02 7.23
CA LEU A 259 16.51 -2.09 7.02
C LEU A 259 16.74 -2.68 5.62
N THR A 260 17.71 -2.13 4.89
CA THR A 260 18.15 -2.71 3.62
C THR A 260 19.06 -3.89 3.91
N MET A 261 18.55 -5.11 3.71
CA MET A 261 19.25 -6.35 4.07
C MET A 261 20.09 -6.88 2.92
N SER A 262 21.17 -7.59 3.25
CA SER A 262 21.86 -8.46 2.28
C SER A 262 20.92 -9.58 1.79
N PRO A 263 21.15 -10.17 0.60
CA PRO A 263 20.28 -11.22 0.06
C PRO A 263 20.08 -12.43 1.01
N ASP A 264 21.11 -12.80 1.76
CA ASP A 264 21.08 -13.86 2.76
C ASP A 264 20.52 -13.41 4.13
N HIS A 265 20.15 -12.14 4.26
CA HIS A 265 19.63 -11.50 5.47
C HIS A 265 20.57 -11.59 6.69
N SER A 266 21.89 -11.64 6.47
CA SER A 266 22.91 -11.69 7.54
C SER A 266 23.48 -10.32 7.91
N ALA A 267 23.24 -9.29 7.09
CA ALA A 267 23.77 -7.95 7.27
C ALA A 267 22.84 -6.85 6.75
N VAL A 268 23.17 -5.62 7.13
CA VAL A 268 22.47 -4.40 6.71
C VAL A 268 23.39 -3.47 5.93
N LEU A 269 22.82 -2.85 4.90
CA LEU A 269 23.35 -1.67 4.22
C LEU A 269 22.73 -0.42 4.84
N ILE A 270 23.57 0.53 5.21
CA ILE A 270 23.20 1.77 5.88
C ILE A 270 23.73 2.93 5.05
N ASP A 271 22.84 3.83 4.65
CA ASP A 271 23.18 5.14 4.09
C ASP A 271 23.27 6.15 5.25
N TYR A 272 24.43 6.78 5.41
CA TYR A 272 24.68 7.76 6.46
C TYR A 272 25.68 8.84 5.98
N GLU A 273 25.27 10.11 6.06
CA GLU A 273 26.11 11.27 5.71
C GLU A 273 26.76 11.17 4.31
N ASP A 274 25.99 10.78 3.29
CA ASP A 274 26.45 10.63 1.91
C ASP A 274 27.52 9.53 1.74
N ASP A 275 27.48 8.49 2.58
CA ASP A 275 28.30 7.29 2.46
C ASP A 275 27.50 6.02 2.78
N LEU A 276 27.93 4.91 2.19
CA LEU A 276 27.39 3.58 2.45
C LEU A 276 28.22 2.83 3.50
N TYR A 277 27.53 2.13 4.39
CA TYR A 277 28.12 1.30 5.43
C TYR A 277 27.49 -0.09 5.44
N TYR A 278 28.29 -1.08 5.80
CA TYR A 278 27.87 -2.48 5.93
C TYR A 278 28.07 -2.92 7.37
N CYS A 279 27.06 -3.57 7.97
CA CYS A 279 27.20 -4.18 9.28
C CYS A 279 26.46 -5.51 9.36
N THR A 280 27.10 -6.56 9.86
CA THR A 280 26.43 -7.83 10.17
C THR A 280 25.45 -7.65 11.32
N LEU A 281 24.37 -8.44 11.33
CA LEU A 281 23.32 -8.30 12.36
C LEU A 281 23.82 -8.59 13.78
N ASP A 282 24.86 -9.41 13.91
CA ASP A 282 25.54 -9.72 15.18
C ASP A 282 26.59 -8.67 15.59
N GLY A 283 26.83 -7.65 14.76
CA GLY A 283 27.84 -6.61 14.97
C GLY A 283 29.28 -7.12 14.92
N SER A 284 29.53 -8.34 14.45
CA SER A 284 30.89 -8.89 14.33
C SER A 284 31.71 -8.14 13.28
N MET A 285 31.10 -7.76 12.16
CA MET A 285 31.70 -6.94 11.11
C MET A 285 30.93 -5.63 10.92
N ALA A 286 31.67 -4.51 10.86
CA ALA A 286 31.14 -3.20 10.52
C ALA A 286 32.21 -2.44 9.73
N VAL A 287 31.89 -2.02 8.51
CA VAL A 287 32.82 -1.31 7.61
C VAL A 287 32.12 -0.15 6.92
N ARG A 288 32.88 0.91 6.62
CA ARG A 288 32.48 1.95 5.67
C ARG A 288 32.81 1.45 4.26
N LEU A 289 31.83 1.42 3.37
CA LEU A 289 31.98 0.95 2.00
C LEU A 289 32.47 2.06 1.08
N THR A 290 31.83 3.24 1.10
CA THR A 290 32.20 4.38 0.25
C THR A 290 32.85 5.48 1.07
N SER A 291 33.74 6.25 0.46
CA SER A 291 34.41 7.38 1.13
C SER A 291 34.75 8.57 0.24
N THR A 292 34.29 8.52 -1.01
CA THR A 292 34.57 9.57 -1.99
C THR A 292 33.41 10.57 -2.03
N PRO A 293 33.66 11.87 -2.28
CA PRO A 293 32.63 12.91 -2.19
C PRO A 293 31.44 12.69 -3.13
N GLY A 294 30.25 13.08 -2.66
CA GLY A 294 28.99 13.04 -3.40
C GLY A 294 28.04 11.98 -2.86
N ARG A 295 26.73 12.24 -2.90
CA ARG A 295 25.74 11.33 -2.33
C ARG A 295 25.58 10.06 -3.16
N GLU A 296 25.54 8.90 -2.49
CA GLU A 296 25.08 7.66 -3.11
C GLU A 296 23.56 7.56 -3.18
N GLU A 297 23.07 7.21 -4.36
CA GLU A 297 21.65 7.10 -4.67
C GLU A 297 21.34 5.70 -5.22
N GLU A 298 20.12 5.22 -4.97
CA GLU A 298 19.61 3.94 -5.50
C GLU A 298 20.51 2.72 -5.20
N SER A 299 21.15 2.67 -4.02
CA SER A 299 22.11 1.62 -3.67
C SER A 299 21.45 0.23 -3.54
N THR A 300 22.02 -0.78 -4.18
CA THR A 300 21.53 -2.17 -4.08
C THR A 300 22.66 -3.19 -4.07
N PHE A 301 22.54 -4.23 -3.24
CA PHE A 301 23.39 -5.41 -3.31
C PHE A 301 23.26 -6.14 -4.65
N ASP A 302 24.35 -6.77 -5.08
CA ASP A 302 24.29 -7.81 -6.09
C ASP A 302 23.59 -9.08 -5.56
N PRO A 303 23.14 -10.00 -6.42
CA PRO A 303 22.44 -11.21 -5.98
C PRO A 303 23.23 -12.13 -5.03
N GLN A 304 24.56 -12.00 -4.93
CA GLN A 304 25.38 -12.75 -3.96
C GLN A 304 25.83 -11.94 -2.72
N GLY A 305 25.49 -10.66 -2.61
CA GLY A 305 25.92 -9.80 -1.50
C GLY A 305 27.42 -9.48 -1.46
N ARG A 306 28.15 -9.70 -2.55
CA ARG A 306 29.58 -9.40 -2.71
C ARG A 306 29.86 -7.94 -3.04
N PHE A 307 28.93 -7.29 -3.72
CA PHE A 307 29.05 -5.93 -4.23
C PHE A 307 27.81 -5.11 -3.91
N VAL A 308 27.99 -3.80 -3.84
CA VAL A 308 26.89 -2.82 -3.82
C VAL A 308 27.08 -1.88 -4.99
N ALA A 309 26.05 -1.73 -5.83
CA ALA A 309 26.02 -0.73 -6.89
C ALA A 309 25.15 0.43 -6.47
N PHE A 310 25.50 1.62 -6.92
CA PHE A 310 24.84 2.86 -6.59
C PHE A 310 25.11 3.90 -7.68
N VAL A 311 24.32 4.95 -7.71
CA VAL A 311 24.55 6.12 -8.57
C VAL A 311 25.13 7.24 -7.73
N LYS A 312 26.13 7.94 -8.26
CA LYS A 312 26.69 9.14 -7.65
C LYS A 312 26.98 10.16 -8.73
N GLU A 313 26.46 11.38 -8.55
CA GLU A 313 26.60 12.48 -9.53
C GLU A 313 26.21 12.09 -10.97
N GLY A 314 25.16 11.28 -11.12
CA GLY A 314 24.68 10.81 -12.42
C GLY A 314 25.51 9.68 -13.05
N ASN A 315 26.53 9.15 -12.36
CA ASN A 315 27.35 8.03 -12.80
C ASN A 315 27.10 6.77 -11.98
N LEU A 316 27.19 5.62 -12.63
CA LEU A 316 27.05 4.31 -11.98
C LEU A 316 28.38 3.89 -11.36
N TYR A 317 28.33 3.40 -10.13
CA TYR A 317 29.47 2.90 -9.37
C TYR A 317 29.20 1.51 -8.82
N VAL A 318 30.27 0.84 -8.42
CA VAL A 318 30.22 -0.38 -7.63
C VAL A 318 31.29 -0.34 -6.54
N VAL A 319 30.95 -0.85 -5.36
CA VAL A 319 31.88 -1.10 -4.27
C VAL A 319 31.87 -2.58 -3.90
N ASP A 320 33.07 -3.14 -3.71
CA ASP A 320 33.27 -4.50 -3.21
C ASP A 320 33.19 -4.50 -1.68
N VAL A 321 32.30 -5.32 -1.12
CA VAL A 321 32.04 -5.35 0.33
C VAL A 321 33.27 -5.82 1.12
N ALA A 322 34.00 -6.81 0.58
CA ALA A 322 35.13 -7.43 1.26
C ALA A 322 36.38 -6.54 1.26
N THR A 323 36.63 -5.85 0.15
CA THR A 323 37.85 -5.04 -0.04
C THR A 323 37.63 -3.54 0.11
N GLN A 324 36.37 -3.09 0.23
CA GLN A 324 35.95 -1.68 0.22
C GLN A 324 36.47 -0.91 -1.00
N THR A 325 36.76 -1.62 -2.10
CA THR A 325 37.25 -0.99 -3.33
C THR A 325 36.09 -0.45 -4.14
N GLU A 326 35.99 0.87 -4.18
CA GLU A 326 35.03 1.62 -4.99
C GLU A 326 35.54 1.82 -6.43
N ARG A 327 34.65 1.66 -7.43
CA ARG A 327 34.97 1.83 -8.85
C ARG A 327 33.82 2.54 -9.58
N ALA A 328 34.15 3.58 -10.33
CA ALA A 328 33.24 4.15 -11.32
C ALA A 328 33.08 3.19 -12.51
N LEU A 329 31.83 2.92 -12.90
CA LEU A 329 31.48 2.11 -14.07
C LEU A 329 31.11 2.98 -15.27
N THR A 330 30.64 4.21 -15.04
CA THR A 330 30.45 5.24 -16.05
C THR A 330 31.12 6.54 -15.61
N THR A 331 31.38 7.45 -16.55
CA THR A 331 32.08 8.73 -16.26
C THR A 331 31.53 9.94 -17.00
N ASP A 332 30.50 9.78 -17.84
CA ASP A 332 29.90 10.86 -18.65
C ASP A 332 28.61 11.43 -18.04
N GLY A 333 28.18 10.90 -16.90
CA GLY A 333 27.03 11.39 -16.14
C GLY A 333 27.28 12.73 -15.49
N GLY A 334 26.19 13.47 -15.24
CA GLY A 334 26.19 14.84 -14.74
C GLY A 334 25.45 15.78 -15.67
N GLY A 335 24.97 16.92 -15.13
CA GLY A 335 24.16 17.87 -15.90
C GLY A 335 22.85 17.25 -16.39
N LEU A 336 22.73 17.04 -17.70
CA LEU A 336 21.54 16.48 -18.36
C LEU A 336 21.67 14.98 -18.66
N ILE A 337 22.82 14.35 -18.34
CA ILE A 337 23.06 12.92 -18.58
C ILE A 337 22.98 12.18 -17.25
N ARG A 338 22.25 11.07 -17.24
CA ARG A 338 22.18 10.15 -16.08
C ARG A 338 22.42 8.72 -16.52
N ASN A 339 23.22 7.98 -15.76
CA ASN A 339 23.50 6.57 -15.97
C ASN A 339 22.92 5.75 -14.82
N GLY A 340 21.97 4.86 -15.12
CA GLY A 340 21.31 4.02 -14.12
C GLY A 340 20.30 4.77 -13.23
N LEU A 341 19.96 6.02 -13.56
CA LEU A 341 19.05 6.87 -12.79
C LEU A 341 18.04 7.55 -13.70
N ALA A 342 16.79 7.60 -13.27
CA ALA A 342 15.69 8.23 -13.99
C ALA A 342 15.82 9.74 -14.11
N ASP A 343 15.41 10.27 -15.26
CA ASP A 343 14.97 11.66 -15.38
C ASP A 343 13.52 11.79 -14.88
N TRP A 344 12.94 12.99 -14.99
CA TRP A 344 11.62 13.26 -14.41
C TRP A 344 10.51 12.40 -15.04
N VAL A 345 10.46 12.30 -16.38
CA VAL A 345 9.33 11.60 -17.04
C VAL A 345 9.43 10.09 -16.88
N TYR A 346 10.64 9.53 -16.86
CA TYR A 346 10.82 8.11 -16.52
C TYR A 346 10.51 7.82 -15.06
N PHE A 347 10.91 8.70 -14.14
CA PHE A 347 10.60 8.58 -12.73
C PHE A 347 9.09 8.52 -12.51
N GLU A 348 8.34 9.46 -13.07
CA GLU A 348 6.90 9.55 -12.86
C GLU A 348 6.13 8.45 -13.60
N GLU A 349 6.38 8.27 -14.91
CA GLU A 349 5.44 7.56 -15.80
C GLU A 349 5.85 6.15 -16.23
N VAL A 350 7.16 5.83 -16.14
CA VAL A 350 7.68 4.50 -16.52
C VAL A 350 7.98 3.67 -15.29
N LEU A 351 8.59 4.26 -14.26
CA LEU A 351 9.10 3.56 -13.09
C LEU A 351 8.21 3.72 -11.85
N ASN A 352 7.10 4.46 -11.97
CA ASN A 352 6.12 4.67 -10.89
C ASN A 352 6.79 5.19 -9.61
N ARG A 353 7.47 6.34 -9.74
CA ARG A 353 8.20 7.07 -8.70
C ARG A 353 9.35 6.28 -8.05
N ARG A 354 10.00 5.45 -8.85
CA ARG A 354 11.30 4.83 -8.54
C ARG A 354 12.35 5.42 -9.48
N SER A 355 13.60 5.52 -9.04
CA SER A 355 14.65 6.15 -9.84
C SER A 355 15.65 5.17 -10.42
N LYS A 356 15.78 3.96 -9.85
CA LYS A 356 16.75 2.96 -10.29
C LYS A 356 16.48 2.45 -11.72
N MET A 357 17.44 2.61 -12.61
CA MET A 357 17.42 2.10 -13.99
C MET A 357 18.65 1.23 -14.31
N PHE A 358 19.05 0.38 -13.36
CA PHE A 358 20.10 -0.60 -13.55
C PHE A 358 19.75 -1.96 -12.92
N TRP A 359 20.31 -3.03 -13.50
CA TRP A 359 19.98 -4.42 -13.19
C TRP A 359 21.24 -5.27 -13.15
N TRP A 360 21.44 -5.98 -12.04
CA TRP A 360 22.53 -6.93 -11.85
C TRP A 360 22.34 -8.20 -12.67
N SER A 361 23.43 -8.72 -13.25
CA SER A 361 23.44 -10.07 -13.79
C SER A 361 23.29 -11.10 -12.66
N PRO A 362 22.63 -12.25 -12.90
CA PRO A 362 22.47 -13.30 -11.89
C PRO A 362 23.79 -13.80 -11.30
N ASP A 363 24.89 -13.76 -12.05
CA ASP A 363 26.24 -14.15 -11.62
C ASP A 363 27.07 -13.00 -11.00
N SER A 364 26.48 -11.81 -10.89
CA SER A 364 27.10 -10.56 -10.41
C SER A 364 28.36 -10.10 -11.13
N SER A 365 28.57 -10.55 -12.38
CA SER A 365 29.73 -10.15 -13.20
C SER A 365 29.51 -8.89 -14.04
N ALA A 366 28.24 -8.45 -14.18
CA ALA A 366 27.88 -7.30 -15.00
C ALA A 366 26.63 -6.58 -14.49
N ILE A 367 26.45 -5.35 -14.94
CA ILE A 367 25.26 -4.53 -14.74
C ILE A 367 24.77 -4.02 -16.09
N ALA A 368 23.48 -4.22 -16.36
CA ALA A 368 22.77 -3.53 -17.44
C ALA A 368 22.20 -2.22 -16.88
N PHE A 369 22.22 -1.14 -17.65
CA PHE A 369 21.71 0.15 -17.20
C PHE A 369 21.18 0.98 -18.36
N LEU A 370 20.23 1.86 -18.07
CA LEU A 370 19.80 2.89 -19.02
C LEU A 370 20.59 4.17 -18.82
N ARG A 371 20.96 4.80 -19.93
CA ARG A 371 21.51 6.15 -19.97
C ARG A 371 20.47 7.09 -20.57
N THR A 372 20.05 8.09 -19.83
CA THR A 372 19.14 9.15 -20.30
C THR A 372 19.91 10.43 -20.61
N ASP A 373 19.43 11.19 -21.60
CA ASP A 373 19.94 12.52 -21.95
C ASP A 373 18.77 13.47 -22.22
N ASP A 374 18.61 14.44 -21.32
CA ASP A 374 17.53 15.42 -21.32
C ASP A 374 17.82 16.66 -22.19
N ALA A 375 18.93 16.70 -22.93
CA ALA A 375 19.25 17.84 -23.79
C ALA A 375 18.11 18.27 -24.74
N PRO A 376 17.31 17.35 -25.33
CA PRO A 376 16.16 17.72 -26.15
C PRO A 376 14.95 18.21 -25.37
N VAL A 377 14.88 17.92 -24.07
CA VAL A 377 13.69 18.13 -23.24
C VAL A 377 13.60 19.61 -22.83
N PRO A 378 12.46 20.28 -23.04
CA PRO A 378 12.25 21.64 -22.57
C PRO A 378 12.41 21.78 -21.05
N GLU A 379 12.91 22.93 -20.62
CA GLU A 379 12.99 23.26 -19.21
C GLU A 379 11.68 23.90 -18.75
N PHE A 380 11.11 23.36 -17.68
CA PHE A 380 9.97 23.92 -16.98
C PHE A 380 10.43 24.55 -15.67
N THR A 381 9.85 25.71 -15.34
CA THR A 381 10.20 26.48 -14.14
C THR A 381 9.02 26.55 -13.20
N LEU A 382 9.21 26.01 -11.99
CA LEU A 382 8.31 26.15 -10.86
C LEU A 382 8.82 27.25 -9.94
N THR A 383 7.92 28.12 -9.51
CA THR A 383 8.25 29.21 -8.59
C THR A 383 7.55 29.03 -7.24
N ASN A 384 8.33 28.85 -6.18
CA ASN A 384 7.85 28.87 -4.80
C ASN A 384 8.00 30.29 -4.22
N ASP A 385 7.08 31.18 -4.56
CA ASP A 385 7.11 32.57 -4.07
C ASP A 385 6.87 32.70 -2.56
N ALA A 386 6.44 31.63 -1.89
CA ALA A 386 6.30 31.60 -0.44
C ALA A 386 7.59 31.16 0.28
N SER A 387 8.63 30.71 -0.44
CA SER A 387 9.96 30.41 0.10
C SER A 387 10.97 31.53 -0.18
N ARG A 388 11.82 31.86 0.81
CA ARG A 388 12.92 32.82 0.66
C ARG A 388 14.22 32.19 0.14
N SER A 389 14.43 30.89 0.37
CA SER A 389 15.68 30.18 0.05
C SER A 389 15.59 29.34 -1.22
N ASP A 390 14.43 28.75 -1.48
CA ASP A 390 14.22 27.76 -2.55
C ASP A 390 13.08 28.24 -3.44
N ARG A 391 13.29 29.42 -4.05
CA ARG A 391 12.25 30.15 -4.78
C ARG A 391 12.00 29.60 -6.19
N VAL A 392 13.00 29.00 -6.82
CA VAL A 392 12.91 28.53 -8.21
C VAL A 392 13.38 27.08 -8.27
N GLU A 393 12.55 26.23 -8.84
CA GLU A 393 12.84 24.85 -9.16
C GLU A 393 12.74 24.70 -10.68
N GLN A 394 13.83 24.25 -11.31
CA GLN A 394 13.92 24.02 -12.75
C GLN A 394 14.01 22.51 -12.99
N THR A 395 13.11 22.01 -13.82
CA THR A 395 12.98 20.58 -14.13
C THR A 395 12.81 20.41 -15.63
N ARG A 396 13.43 19.37 -16.20
CA ARG A 396 13.20 18.98 -17.59
C ARG A 396 11.86 18.25 -17.65
N TYR A 397 10.88 18.82 -18.37
CA TYR A 397 9.52 18.30 -18.42
C TYR A 397 9.02 18.35 -19.86
N PRO A 398 8.83 17.19 -20.52
CA PRO A 398 8.28 17.13 -21.87
C PRO A 398 6.75 17.17 -21.80
N ARG A 399 6.11 18.24 -22.27
CA ARG A 399 4.65 18.25 -22.44
C ARG A 399 4.24 17.50 -23.70
N ALA A 400 2.99 17.04 -23.78
CA ALA A 400 2.45 16.37 -24.95
C ALA A 400 2.82 17.07 -26.28
N GLY A 401 3.44 16.32 -27.19
CA GLY A 401 3.96 16.80 -28.47
C GLY A 401 5.39 17.38 -28.45
N GLU A 402 5.99 17.61 -27.28
CA GLU A 402 7.38 18.06 -27.12
C GLU A 402 8.37 16.86 -27.17
N PRO A 403 9.68 17.07 -27.36
CA PRO A 403 10.67 15.98 -27.39
C PRO A 403 10.85 15.30 -26.04
N ASN A 404 10.90 13.96 -26.04
CA ASN A 404 11.28 13.13 -24.90
C ASN A 404 12.81 13.10 -24.70
N PRO A 405 13.30 12.68 -23.51
CA PRO A 405 14.71 12.37 -23.33
C PRO A 405 15.14 11.26 -24.29
N THR A 406 16.39 11.29 -24.75
CA THR A 406 16.95 10.15 -25.48
C THR A 406 17.43 9.10 -24.49
N VAL A 407 17.24 7.82 -24.82
CA VAL A 407 17.56 6.69 -23.94
C VAL A 407 18.38 5.63 -24.66
N LYS A 408 19.45 5.17 -24.02
CA LYS A 408 20.33 4.09 -24.50
C LYS A 408 20.45 2.98 -23.46
N LEU A 409 20.60 1.75 -23.91
CA LEU A 409 20.82 0.58 -23.06
C LEU A 409 22.29 0.13 -23.12
N GLY A 410 22.95 0.19 -21.97
CA GLY A 410 24.35 -0.16 -21.79
C GLY A 410 24.53 -1.37 -20.87
N ILE A 411 25.62 -2.11 -21.07
CA ILE A 411 26.09 -3.20 -20.23
C ILE A 411 27.54 -2.92 -19.83
N VAL A 412 27.85 -3.00 -18.55
CA VAL A 412 29.21 -2.78 -18.02
C VAL A 412 29.61 -3.91 -17.09
N SER A 413 30.89 -4.30 -17.12
CA SER A 413 31.41 -5.31 -16.20
C SER A 413 31.59 -4.71 -14.81
N THR A 414 31.36 -5.51 -13.77
CA THR A 414 31.58 -5.11 -12.38
C THR A 414 33.06 -4.93 -12.05
N ALA A 415 33.95 -5.50 -12.87
CA ALA A 415 35.39 -5.23 -12.83
C ALA A 415 35.78 -3.87 -13.45
N GLY A 416 34.83 -3.14 -14.04
CA GLY A 416 35.06 -1.89 -14.77
C GLY A 416 35.35 -2.10 -16.27
N GLY A 417 35.76 -1.03 -16.94
CA GLY A 417 36.02 -0.99 -18.38
C GLY A 417 34.93 -0.26 -19.17
N ALA A 418 35.05 -0.25 -20.50
CA ALA A 418 34.11 0.45 -21.37
C ALA A 418 32.73 -0.22 -21.39
N ALA A 419 31.68 0.59 -21.26
CA ALA A 419 30.31 0.14 -21.47
C ALA A 419 30.11 -0.39 -22.89
N ARG A 420 29.31 -1.45 -23.00
CA ARG A 420 28.89 -2.08 -24.25
C ARG A 420 27.45 -1.67 -24.53
N TRP A 421 27.18 -1.16 -25.72
CA TRP A 421 25.89 -0.59 -26.07
C TRP A 421 25.09 -1.54 -26.95
N VAL A 422 23.78 -1.62 -26.71
CA VAL A 422 22.83 -2.25 -27.61
C VAL A 422 22.56 -1.32 -28.80
N ASP A 423 22.55 -1.87 -30.01
CA ASP A 423 22.32 -1.11 -31.23
C ASP A 423 20.81 -0.98 -31.51
N LEU A 424 20.25 0.19 -31.22
CA LEU A 424 18.81 0.47 -31.35
C LEU A 424 18.47 1.19 -32.67
N GLN A 425 19.32 1.08 -33.71
CA GLN A 425 19.11 1.75 -35.01
C GLN A 425 17.80 1.37 -35.73
N GLU A 426 17.21 0.21 -35.42
CA GLU A 426 15.88 -0.16 -35.96
C GLU A 426 14.75 0.71 -35.38
N TYR A 427 14.99 1.36 -34.23
CA TYR A 427 14.05 2.27 -33.60
C TYR A 427 14.47 3.73 -33.87
N THR A 428 13.51 4.58 -34.22
CA THR A 428 13.78 6.00 -34.46
C THR A 428 14.10 6.70 -33.14
N GLU A 429 15.32 7.20 -32.98
CA GLU A 429 15.79 7.90 -31.77
C GLU A 429 14.81 9.04 -31.36
N GLY A 430 14.50 9.11 -30.07
CA GLY A 430 13.52 10.06 -29.52
C GLY A 430 12.05 9.72 -29.79
N SER A 431 11.76 8.60 -30.48
CA SER A 431 10.40 8.14 -30.80
C SER A 431 10.06 6.75 -30.24
N TYR A 432 10.89 6.22 -29.34
CA TYR A 432 10.65 4.99 -28.60
C TYR A 432 10.92 5.19 -27.10
N LEU A 433 10.38 4.29 -26.28
CA LEU A 433 10.61 4.20 -24.85
C LEU A 433 11.21 2.82 -24.54
N ILE A 434 12.22 2.75 -23.68
CA ILE A 434 12.63 1.49 -23.06
C ILE A 434 11.92 1.35 -21.72
N MET A 435 10.94 0.48 -21.61
CA MET A 435 10.03 0.44 -20.45
C MET A 435 10.61 -0.31 -19.26
N ASN A 436 11.38 -1.37 -19.51
CA ASN A 436 12.04 -2.16 -18.48
C ASN A 436 13.15 -3.02 -19.12
N ALA A 437 14.05 -3.56 -18.30
CA ALA A 437 15.07 -4.50 -18.71
C ALA A 437 15.37 -5.52 -17.61
N GLY A 438 16.03 -6.61 -17.97
CA GLY A 438 16.50 -7.61 -17.04
C GLY A 438 17.49 -8.57 -17.69
N TRP A 439 17.95 -9.55 -16.93
CA TRP A 439 18.90 -10.54 -17.40
C TRP A 439 18.20 -11.86 -17.66
N MET A 440 18.65 -12.53 -18.72
CA MET A 440 18.34 -13.95 -18.91
C MET A 440 19.03 -14.74 -17.78
N PRO A 441 18.49 -15.91 -17.37
CA PRO A 441 19.10 -16.73 -16.31
C PRO A 441 20.55 -17.16 -16.59
N ASP A 442 20.96 -17.16 -17.85
CA ASP A 442 22.31 -17.52 -18.30
C ASP A 442 23.38 -16.45 -18.02
N SER A 443 23.00 -15.23 -17.61
CA SER A 443 23.92 -14.07 -17.46
C SER A 443 24.69 -13.66 -18.73
N GLU A 444 24.36 -14.26 -19.89
CA GLU A 444 25.01 -14.00 -21.17
C GLU A 444 24.22 -13.06 -22.06
N ARG A 445 22.92 -12.91 -21.77
CA ARG A 445 22.00 -12.03 -22.48
C ARG A 445 21.15 -11.21 -21.53
N ILE A 446 20.74 -10.05 -22.00
CA ILE A 446 19.70 -9.24 -21.39
C ILE A 446 18.42 -9.38 -22.21
N TYR A 447 17.28 -9.19 -21.55
CA TYR A 447 16.01 -8.89 -22.19
C TYR A 447 15.59 -7.46 -21.86
N PHE A 448 14.85 -6.82 -22.74
CA PHE A 448 14.33 -5.47 -22.53
C PHE A 448 13.09 -5.23 -23.37
N PHE A 449 12.33 -4.22 -22.97
CA PHE A 449 11.06 -3.89 -23.60
C PHE A 449 11.15 -2.54 -24.28
N VAL A 450 10.82 -2.49 -25.58
CA VAL A 450 10.78 -1.26 -26.37
C VAL A 450 9.35 -0.98 -26.78
N GLN A 451 8.89 0.25 -26.55
CA GLN A 451 7.56 0.71 -26.92
C GLN A 451 7.67 1.88 -27.91
N ASP A 452 6.72 2.04 -28.83
CA ASP A 452 6.60 3.32 -29.53
C ASP A 452 6.19 4.44 -28.58
N ARG A 453 6.46 5.68 -29.00
CA ARG A 453 6.00 6.89 -28.32
C ARG A 453 4.48 6.92 -28.05
N ALA A 454 3.66 6.49 -29.03
CA ALA A 454 2.21 6.42 -28.87
C ALA A 454 1.75 5.23 -28.02
N GLN A 455 2.68 4.35 -27.63
CA GLN A 455 2.46 3.23 -26.72
C GLN A 455 1.45 2.19 -27.25
N THR A 456 1.36 2.04 -28.57
CA THR A 456 0.40 1.15 -29.26
C THR A 456 0.96 -0.25 -29.54
N TRP A 457 2.28 -0.43 -29.49
CA TRP A 457 2.94 -1.73 -29.56
C TRP A 457 4.13 -1.82 -28.60
N LEU A 458 4.49 -3.04 -28.21
CA LEU A 458 5.60 -3.32 -27.30
C LEU A 458 6.42 -4.50 -27.84
N ASP A 459 7.69 -4.28 -28.13
CA ASP A 459 8.66 -5.31 -28.49
C ASP A 459 9.35 -5.85 -27.24
N ILE A 460 9.47 -7.18 -27.17
CA ILE A 460 10.35 -7.86 -26.22
C ILE A 460 11.61 -8.27 -26.98
N ASP A 461 12.71 -7.61 -26.67
CA ASP A 461 14.00 -7.82 -27.31
C ASP A 461 14.98 -8.53 -26.39
N THR A 462 15.98 -9.17 -26.99
CA THR A 462 17.15 -9.69 -26.30
C THR A 462 18.43 -9.20 -26.94
N ALA A 463 19.46 -8.95 -26.14
CA ALA A 463 20.79 -8.58 -26.64
C ALA A 463 21.88 -9.35 -25.88
N SER A 464 23.04 -9.53 -26.51
CA SER A 464 24.21 -10.11 -25.84
C SER A 464 24.74 -9.17 -24.76
N ARG A 465 25.30 -9.72 -23.68
CA ARG A 465 26.09 -8.96 -22.69
C ARG A 465 27.25 -8.15 -23.31
N ARG A 466 27.63 -8.46 -24.55
CA ARG A 466 28.67 -7.77 -25.32
C ARG A 466 28.14 -6.56 -26.10
N GLY A 467 26.84 -6.25 -26.00
CA GLY A 467 26.17 -5.24 -26.82
C GLY A 467 25.89 -5.73 -28.24
N GLY A 468 25.69 -4.79 -29.16
CA GLY A 468 25.40 -5.04 -30.58
C GLY A 468 23.91 -5.14 -30.90
N GLU A 469 23.60 -5.70 -32.06
CA GLU A 469 22.24 -5.79 -32.59
C GLU A 469 21.34 -6.66 -31.69
N PRO A 470 20.16 -6.16 -31.28
CA PRO A 470 19.20 -6.94 -30.54
C PRO A 470 18.45 -7.92 -31.46
N ARG A 471 17.87 -8.95 -30.85
CA ARG A 471 16.92 -9.86 -31.48
C ARG A 471 15.57 -9.71 -30.80
N ARG A 472 14.56 -9.32 -31.58
CA ARG A 472 13.16 -9.36 -31.16
C ARG A 472 12.67 -10.79 -30.96
N LEU A 473 12.13 -11.07 -29.77
CA LEU A 473 11.46 -12.33 -29.44
C LEU A 473 9.99 -12.29 -29.84
N LEU A 474 9.27 -11.24 -29.47
CA LEU A 474 7.85 -11.06 -29.79
C LEU A 474 7.47 -9.58 -29.82
N ARG A 475 6.34 -9.27 -30.46
CA ARG A 475 5.68 -7.98 -30.44
C ARG A 475 4.26 -8.14 -29.90
N GLU A 476 3.92 -7.37 -28.90
CA GLU A 476 2.56 -7.17 -28.41
C GLU A 476 1.94 -5.94 -29.08
N THR A 477 0.64 -6.00 -29.36
CA THR A 477 -0.12 -4.88 -29.95
C THR A 477 -1.56 -4.97 -29.46
N THR A 478 -2.17 -3.82 -29.21
CA THR A 478 -3.59 -3.71 -28.83
C THR A 478 -4.29 -2.70 -29.75
N PRO A 479 -5.64 -2.65 -29.73
CA PRO A 479 -6.41 -1.64 -30.46
C PRO A 479 -6.23 -0.19 -29.99
N ALA A 480 -5.63 0.04 -28.82
CA ALA A 480 -5.41 1.38 -28.26
C ALA A 480 -3.96 1.49 -27.74
N TRP A 481 -3.72 1.21 -26.46
CA TRP A 481 -2.37 1.21 -25.88
C TRP A 481 -2.02 -0.13 -25.24
N VAL A 482 -0.72 -0.40 -25.14
CA VAL A 482 -0.16 -1.53 -24.40
C VAL A 482 0.28 -1.01 -23.03
N GLU A 483 -0.24 -1.62 -21.96
CA GLU A 483 0.19 -1.27 -20.60
C GLU A 483 1.69 -1.56 -20.40
N PRO A 484 2.40 -0.77 -19.56
CA PRO A 484 3.78 -1.05 -19.21
C PRO A 484 3.96 -2.50 -18.74
N PRO A 485 4.93 -3.23 -19.31
CA PRO A 485 5.07 -4.65 -19.02
C PRO A 485 5.57 -4.89 -17.60
N ALA A 486 5.09 -5.98 -17.00
CA ALA A 486 5.78 -6.60 -15.88
C ALA A 486 7.12 -7.21 -16.34
N GLY A 487 7.95 -7.64 -15.38
CA GLY A 487 9.14 -8.46 -15.70
C GLY A 487 8.76 -9.81 -16.32
N ILE A 488 9.75 -10.52 -16.85
CA ILE A 488 9.54 -11.87 -17.41
C ILE A 488 9.87 -12.92 -16.35
N GLU A 489 8.95 -13.87 -16.15
CA GLU A 489 9.18 -15.07 -15.34
C GLU A 489 9.77 -16.18 -16.21
N PHE A 490 11.02 -16.57 -15.95
CA PHE A 490 11.70 -17.64 -16.69
C PHE A 490 11.44 -19.01 -16.08
N LEU A 491 11.26 -20.04 -16.92
CA LEU A 491 11.27 -21.44 -16.50
C LEU A 491 12.66 -22.07 -16.65
N ALA A 492 12.86 -23.25 -16.07
CA ALA A 492 14.16 -23.92 -16.04
C ALA A 492 14.70 -24.31 -17.42
N ASP A 493 13.83 -24.53 -18.40
CA ASP A 493 14.17 -24.82 -19.80
C ASP A 493 14.39 -23.54 -20.64
N GLY A 494 14.23 -22.37 -20.03
CA GLY A 494 14.35 -21.06 -20.66
C GLY A 494 13.06 -20.53 -21.28
N ASP A 495 11.94 -21.25 -21.12
CA ASP A 495 10.62 -20.74 -21.51
C ASP A 495 10.22 -19.50 -20.69
N LEU A 496 9.31 -18.71 -21.26
CA LEU A 496 8.93 -17.40 -20.76
C LEU A 496 7.45 -17.42 -20.37
N LEU A 497 7.16 -17.10 -19.12
CA LEU A 497 5.81 -16.80 -18.65
C LEU A 497 5.64 -15.29 -18.56
N PHE A 498 4.62 -14.78 -19.24
CA PHE A 498 4.36 -13.35 -19.40
C PHE A 498 2.86 -13.05 -19.40
N THR A 499 2.47 -11.85 -18.97
CA THR A 499 1.08 -11.38 -18.98
C THR A 499 0.81 -10.48 -20.18
N SER A 500 -0.26 -10.73 -20.92
CA SER A 500 -0.66 -9.90 -22.07
C SER A 500 -2.14 -9.55 -22.03
N GLU A 501 -2.48 -8.38 -22.57
CA GLU A 501 -3.84 -7.84 -22.71
C GLU A 501 -4.37 -7.89 -24.15
N HIS A 502 -3.71 -8.61 -25.07
CA HIS A 502 -4.09 -8.62 -26.50
C HIS A 502 -5.54 -9.09 -26.77
N THR A 503 -6.16 -9.81 -25.84
CA THR A 503 -7.57 -10.23 -25.90
C THR A 503 -8.56 -9.16 -25.39
N GLY A 504 -8.05 -8.04 -24.88
CA GLY A 504 -8.80 -7.07 -24.09
C GLY A 504 -8.79 -7.34 -22.59
N TRP A 505 -8.23 -8.47 -22.16
CA TRP A 505 -8.14 -8.89 -20.76
C TRP A 505 -6.73 -9.40 -20.45
N LYS A 506 -6.17 -9.00 -19.31
CA LYS A 506 -4.82 -9.42 -18.89
C LYS A 506 -4.82 -10.90 -18.48
N HIS A 507 -4.09 -11.73 -19.22
CA HIS A 507 -3.98 -13.18 -18.99
C HIS A 507 -2.54 -13.68 -19.06
N LEU A 508 -2.31 -14.88 -18.54
CA LEU A 508 -1.01 -15.56 -18.53
C LEU A 508 -0.77 -16.36 -19.81
N TYR A 509 0.38 -16.14 -20.44
CA TYR A 509 0.79 -16.83 -21.67
C TYR A 509 2.20 -17.41 -21.51
N LEU A 510 2.36 -18.65 -21.97
CA LEU A 510 3.62 -19.35 -22.00
C LEU A 510 4.19 -19.32 -23.43
N TYR A 511 5.42 -18.83 -23.55
CA TYR A 511 6.20 -18.80 -24.77
C TYR A 511 7.45 -19.67 -24.62
N ASP A 512 7.95 -20.21 -25.72
CA ASP A 512 9.26 -20.86 -25.70
C ASP A 512 10.40 -19.83 -25.60
N LYS A 513 11.62 -20.31 -25.33
CA LYS A 513 12.84 -19.49 -25.27
C LYS A 513 13.17 -18.67 -26.54
N ASN A 514 12.47 -18.90 -27.64
CA ASN A 514 12.62 -18.18 -28.91
C ASN A 514 11.48 -17.19 -29.18
N GLY A 515 10.52 -17.05 -28.26
CA GLY A 515 9.36 -16.17 -28.40
C GLY A 515 8.17 -16.81 -29.13
N ARG A 516 8.17 -18.12 -29.37
CA ARG A 516 7.02 -18.80 -29.99
C ARG A 516 5.96 -19.09 -28.94
N HIS A 517 4.74 -18.62 -29.17
CA HIS A 517 3.60 -18.92 -28.30
C HIS A 517 3.39 -20.44 -28.18
N LYS A 518 3.39 -20.94 -26.94
CA LYS A 518 3.10 -22.35 -26.62
C LYS A 518 1.63 -22.53 -26.24
N ARG A 519 1.13 -21.73 -25.28
CA ARG A 519 -0.26 -21.80 -24.80
C ARG A 519 -0.64 -20.60 -23.94
N ALA A 520 -1.93 -20.29 -23.89
CA ALA A 520 -2.53 -19.51 -22.81
C ALA A 520 -2.74 -20.42 -21.58
N LEU A 521 -2.43 -19.91 -20.39
CA LEU A 521 -2.72 -20.60 -19.12
C LEU A 521 -4.03 -20.13 -18.50
N THR A 522 -4.45 -18.90 -18.79
CA THR A 522 -5.70 -18.33 -18.30
C THR A 522 -6.45 -17.64 -19.44
N GLU A 523 -7.77 -17.56 -19.32
CA GLU A 523 -8.65 -16.91 -20.29
C GLU A 523 -9.98 -16.49 -19.65
N GLY A 524 -10.73 -15.60 -20.32
CA GLY A 524 -12.07 -15.18 -19.93
C GLY A 524 -12.20 -13.67 -19.68
N GLN A 525 -13.40 -13.24 -19.31
CA GLN A 525 -13.74 -11.84 -19.04
C GLN A 525 -13.39 -11.45 -17.59
N TRP A 526 -12.11 -11.55 -17.25
CA TRP A 526 -11.53 -11.18 -15.96
C TRP A 526 -10.02 -11.01 -16.13
N GLU A 527 -9.33 -10.44 -15.15
CA GLU A 527 -7.90 -10.09 -15.27
C GLU A 527 -7.05 -10.83 -14.25
N VAL A 528 -5.91 -11.34 -14.70
CA VAL A 528 -4.76 -11.65 -13.85
C VAL A 528 -4.14 -10.32 -13.41
N ARG A 529 -3.85 -10.19 -12.12
CA ARG A 529 -3.26 -9.00 -11.50
C ARG A 529 -1.77 -9.14 -11.33
N ASP A 530 -1.32 -10.20 -10.66
CA ASP A 530 0.10 -10.42 -10.38
C ASP A 530 0.44 -11.91 -10.22
N ILE A 531 1.64 -12.31 -10.65
CA ILE A 531 2.15 -13.66 -10.43
C ILE A 531 2.78 -13.71 -9.04
N GLN A 532 2.29 -14.60 -8.18
CA GLN A 532 2.75 -14.72 -6.80
C GLN A 532 3.87 -15.75 -6.64
N LEU A 533 3.80 -16.87 -7.39
CA LEU A 533 4.81 -17.92 -7.36
C LEU A 533 4.70 -18.81 -8.60
N VAL A 534 5.83 -19.19 -9.18
CA VAL A 534 5.93 -20.28 -10.15
C VAL A 534 6.58 -21.50 -9.49
N ASP A 535 5.74 -22.44 -9.04
CA ASP A 535 6.17 -23.70 -8.45
C ASP A 535 6.52 -24.69 -9.57
N ARG A 536 7.80 -24.73 -9.93
CA ARG A 536 8.31 -25.58 -11.02
C ARG A 536 8.29 -27.07 -10.65
N GLU A 537 8.48 -27.41 -9.38
CA GLU A 537 8.51 -28.80 -8.91
C GLU A 537 7.10 -29.39 -8.84
N GLY A 538 6.15 -28.64 -8.30
CA GLY A 538 4.74 -29.03 -8.24
C GLY A 538 3.98 -28.80 -9.56
N GLY A 539 4.52 -27.99 -10.48
CA GLY A 539 3.94 -27.73 -11.79
C GLY A 539 2.80 -26.70 -11.77
N TRP A 540 2.86 -25.68 -10.91
CA TRP A 540 1.80 -24.69 -10.70
C TRP A 540 2.27 -23.25 -10.90
N VAL A 541 1.37 -22.40 -11.38
CA VAL A 541 1.48 -20.94 -11.30
C VAL A 541 0.43 -20.43 -10.33
N TYR A 542 0.85 -19.72 -9.29
CA TYR A 542 0.00 -19.02 -8.34
C TYR A 542 -0.07 -17.55 -8.74
N PHE A 543 -1.26 -16.97 -8.77
CA PHE A 543 -1.47 -15.60 -9.21
C PHE A 543 -2.70 -14.97 -8.55
N THR A 544 -2.72 -13.66 -8.41
CA THR A 544 -3.93 -12.92 -8.03
C THR A 544 -4.73 -12.52 -9.25
N GLY A 545 -6.05 -12.41 -9.12
CA GLY A 545 -6.93 -12.01 -10.21
C GLY A 545 -8.35 -11.66 -9.79
N THR A 546 -9.19 -11.31 -10.77
CA THR A 546 -10.56 -10.82 -10.57
C THR A 546 -11.65 -11.75 -11.11
N ARG A 547 -11.33 -13.04 -11.30
CA ARG A 547 -12.26 -14.02 -11.91
C ARG A 547 -13.60 -14.11 -11.21
N ASP A 548 -13.59 -14.08 -9.88
CA ASP A 548 -14.79 -14.26 -9.06
C ASP A 548 -15.47 -12.92 -8.72
N SER A 549 -14.78 -11.79 -8.90
CA SER A 549 -15.31 -10.44 -8.67
C SER A 549 -14.39 -9.38 -9.29
N HIS A 550 -14.96 -8.46 -10.06
CA HIS A 550 -14.21 -7.34 -10.63
C HIS A 550 -13.75 -6.30 -9.59
N ILE A 551 -14.40 -6.28 -8.42
CA ILE A 551 -14.11 -5.34 -7.33
C ILE A 551 -13.37 -5.98 -6.16
N ALA A 552 -12.93 -7.24 -6.31
CA ALA A 552 -12.20 -7.97 -5.29
C ALA A 552 -11.16 -8.92 -5.89
N GLU A 553 -9.90 -8.70 -5.55
CA GLU A 553 -8.82 -9.61 -5.91
C GLU A 553 -8.82 -10.85 -5.02
N ASN A 554 -8.50 -11.99 -5.63
CA ASN A 554 -8.43 -13.30 -5.00
C ASN A 554 -7.16 -14.03 -5.44
N LEU A 555 -6.68 -14.97 -4.63
CA LEU A 555 -5.58 -15.86 -5.00
C LEU A 555 -6.09 -17.08 -5.75
N TYR A 556 -5.41 -17.40 -6.85
CA TYR A 556 -5.66 -18.54 -7.72
C TYR A 556 -4.39 -19.34 -7.97
N ARG A 557 -4.56 -20.56 -8.48
CA ARG A 557 -3.49 -21.31 -9.13
C ARG A 557 -3.97 -22.00 -10.41
N VAL A 558 -3.05 -22.26 -11.32
CA VAL A 558 -3.28 -23.01 -12.56
C VAL A 558 -2.09 -23.94 -12.87
N PRO A 559 -2.30 -25.13 -13.44
CA PRO A 559 -1.17 -25.98 -13.82
C PRO A 559 -0.33 -25.32 -14.92
N LEU A 560 1.00 -25.42 -14.83
CA LEU A 560 1.93 -24.99 -15.89
C LEU A 560 1.69 -25.73 -17.22
N ALA A 561 1.15 -26.95 -17.14
CA ALA A 561 0.73 -27.73 -18.30
C ALA A 561 -0.57 -27.20 -18.96
N GLY A 562 -1.26 -26.24 -18.34
CA GLY A 562 -2.62 -25.83 -18.67
C GLY A 562 -3.67 -26.70 -17.97
N GLY A 563 -4.87 -26.15 -17.80
CA GLY A 563 -5.99 -26.80 -17.11
C GLY A 563 -6.87 -25.79 -16.37
N ASP A 564 -7.64 -26.29 -15.41
CA ASP A 564 -8.59 -25.45 -14.68
C ASP A 564 -7.90 -24.53 -13.67
N VAL A 565 -8.32 -23.27 -13.68
CA VAL A 565 -7.94 -22.28 -12.66
C VAL A 565 -8.68 -22.59 -11.35
N GLN A 566 -7.95 -22.69 -10.25
CA GLN A 566 -8.48 -22.98 -8.91
C GLN A 566 -8.35 -21.75 -8.01
N ARG A 567 -9.45 -21.35 -7.35
CA ARG A 567 -9.42 -20.29 -6.33
C ARG A 567 -9.00 -20.88 -4.98
N LEU A 568 -8.11 -20.19 -4.27
CA LEU A 568 -7.54 -20.63 -2.98
C LEU A 568 -8.03 -19.80 -1.78
N THR A 569 -8.77 -18.73 -2.05
CA THR A 569 -9.34 -17.81 -1.05
C THR A 569 -10.84 -18.02 -0.99
N GLU A 570 -11.41 -18.24 0.19
CA GLU A 570 -12.80 -18.70 0.32
C GLU A 570 -13.81 -17.58 0.62
N SER A 571 -13.38 -16.49 1.26
CA SER A 571 -14.27 -15.41 1.70
C SER A 571 -14.54 -14.41 0.57
N ALA A 572 -15.75 -13.84 0.51
CA ALA A 572 -16.01 -12.70 -0.37
C ALA A 572 -15.30 -11.46 0.18
N GLY A 573 -14.68 -10.67 -0.70
CA GLY A 573 -13.92 -9.48 -0.35
C GLY A 573 -12.55 -9.46 -0.99
N GLN A 574 -11.85 -8.35 -0.79
CA GLN A 574 -10.50 -8.12 -1.28
C GLN A 574 -9.50 -8.92 -0.46
N HIS A 575 -8.70 -9.74 -1.14
CA HIS A 575 -7.55 -10.43 -0.59
C HIS A 575 -6.26 -9.81 -1.12
N ARG A 576 -5.30 -9.57 -0.22
CA ARG A 576 -3.89 -9.34 -0.56
C ARG A 576 -3.07 -10.47 0.01
N VAL A 577 -2.38 -11.20 -0.84
CA VAL A 577 -1.65 -12.41 -0.47
C VAL A 577 -0.14 -12.25 -0.63
N ASP A 578 0.61 -13.06 0.12
CA ASP A 578 2.06 -13.18 0.01
C ASP A 578 2.45 -14.66 0.27
N ILE A 579 2.96 -15.34 -0.76
CA ILE A 579 3.25 -16.79 -0.72
C ILE A 579 4.66 -17.03 -0.21
N SER A 580 4.83 -18.03 0.65
CA SER A 580 6.15 -18.41 1.16
C SER A 580 7.07 -18.88 0.01
N PRO A 581 8.39 -18.61 0.06
CA PRO A 581 9.33 -19.01 -1.00
C PRO A 581 9.36 -20.51 -1.31
N ASN A 582 8.98 -21.34 -0.35
CA ASN A 582 8.88 -22.80 -0.51
C ASN A 582 7.49 -23.27 -1.00
N GLY A 583 6.56 -22.35 -1.26
CA GLY A 583 5.22 -22.62 -1.79
C GLY A 583 4.26 -23.35 -0.85
N LYS A 584 4.61 -23.55 0.43
CA LYS A 584 3.77 -24.31 1.37
C LYS A 584 2.64 -23.51 2.01
N TYR A 585 2.86 -22.22 2.20
CA TYR A 585 1.93 -21.34 2.90
C TYR A 585 1.75 -20.02 2.16
N PHE A 586 0.68 -19.30 2.51
CA PHE A 586 0.56 -17.90 2.15
C PHE A 586 -0.08 -17.10 3.28
N ILE A 587 0.33 -15.85 3.39
CA ILE A 587 -0.29 -14.86 4.27
C ILE A 587 -1.45 -14.23 3.51
N ASP A 588 -2.63 -14.26 4.09
CA ASP A 588 -3.87 -13.69 3.54
C ASP A 588 -4.27 -12.48 4.37
N THR A 589 -4.12 -11.27 3.80
CA THR A 589 -4.67 -10.03 4.35
C THR A 589 -6.00 -9.75 3.68
N TRP A 590 -7.11 -9.95 4.39
CA TRP A 590 -8.44 -9.89 3.82
C TRP A 590 -9.33 -8.87 4.53
N SER A 591 -10.19 -8.21 3.76
CA SER A 591 -11.30 -7.40 4.27
C SER A 591 -12.43 -7.35 3.26
N ASN A 592 -13.60 -6.87 3.68
CA ASN A 592 -14.71 -6.55 2.79
C ASN A 592 -15.37 -5.24 3.22
N ALA A 593 -16.36 -4.75 2.47
CA ALA A 593 -17.01 -3.46 2.75
C ALA A 593 -17.61 -3.32 4.17
N SER A 594 -17.81 -4.43 4.88
CA SER A 594 -18.44 -4.46 6.21
C SER A 594 -17.52 -4.96 7.34
N THR A 595 -16.38 -5.57 7.00
CA THR A 595 -15.50 -6.28 7.92
C THR A 595 -14.09 -5.68 7.90
N PRO A 596 -13.60 -5.15 9.04
CA PRO A 596 -12.22 -4.69 9.16
C PRO A 596 -11.20 -5.76 8.79
N THR A 597 -10.02 -5.30 8.36
CA THR A 597 -8.94 -6.16 7.89
C THR A 597 -8.54 -7.21 8.93
N LYS A 598 -8.46 -8.47 8.49
CA LYS A 598 -7.91 -9.60 9.23
C LYS A 598 -6.70 -10.15 8.48
N VAL A 599 -5.84 -10.83 9.21
CA VAL A 599 -4.65 -11.48 8.63
C VAL A 599 -4.61 -12.94 9.09
N ALA A 600 -4.51 -13.86 8.14
CA ALA A 600 -4.42 -15.29 8.39
C ALA A 600 -3.22 -15.90 7.66
N LEU A 601 -2.70 -16.99 8.19
CA LEU A 601 -1.80 -17.89 7.50
C LEU A 601 -2.63 -19.06 6.97
N ARG A 602 -2.46 -19.36 5.69
CA ARG A 602 -3.11 -20.47 5.01
C ARG A 602 -2.08 -21.41 4.42
N THR A 603 -2.44 -22.67 4.25
CA THR A 603 -1.71 -23.63 3.42
C THR A 603 -1.89 -23.29 1.94
N ALA A 604 -1.03 -23.83 1.07
CA ALA A 604 -1.09 -23.62 -0.38
C ALA A 604 -2.38 -24.11 -1.06
N ASP A 605 -3.17 -24.96 -0.39
CA ASP A 605 -4.50 -25.41 -0.84
C ASP A 605 -5.66 -24.59 -0.21
N GLY A 606 -5.36 -23.57 0.61
CA GLY A 606 -6.32 -22.59 1.12
C GLY A 606 -6.76 -22.78 2.58
N ALA A 607 -6.42 -23.91 3.22
CA ALA A 607 -6.83 -24.20 4.59
C ALA A 607 -6.18 -23.25 5.61
N THR A 608 -6.96 -22.73 6.57
CA THR A 608 -6.44 -21.86 7.62
C THR A 608 -5.55 -22.63 8.59
N VAL A 609 -4.29 -22.20 8.72
CA VAL A 609 -3.32 -22.73 9.69
C VAL A 609 -3.40 -21.94 11.00
N ARG A 610 -3.53 -20.62 10.89
CA ARG A 610 -3.40 -19.70 12.03
C ARG A 610 -4.00 -18.34 11.71
N MET A 611 -4.68 -17.74 12.67
CA MET A 611 -4.94 -16.29 12.65
C MET A 611 -3.65 -15.56 13.03
N LEU A 612 -3.14 -14.71 12.13
CA LEU A 612 -2.01 -13.82 12.44
C LEU A 612 -2.50 -12.54 13.11
N ASP A 613 -3.73 -12.12 12.81
CA ASP A 613 -4.39 -11.00 13.46
C ASP A 613 -5.91 -10.98 13.18
N THR A 614 -6.72 -11.00 14.24
CA THR A 614 -8.19 -10.83 14.17
C THR A 614 -8.64 -9.36 14.14
N ASN A 615 -7.74 -8.43 14.46
CA ASN A 615 -7.92 -6.97 14.47
C ASN A 615 -9.30 -6.52 14.99
N PRO A 616 -9.64 -6.80 16.26
CA PRO A 616 -10.95 -6.43 16.79
C PRO A 616 -11.08 -4.91 16.90
N VAL A 617 -11.94 -4.32 16.07
CA VAL A 617 -12.23 -2.88 16.09
C VAL A 617 -13.45 -2.59 16.99
N HIS A 618 -13.30 -2.78 18.30
CA HIS A 618 -14.41 -2.66 19.27
C HIS A 618 -15.09 -1.27 19.24
N GLU A 619 -14.31 -0.20 19.01
CA GLU A 619 -14.82 1.19 18.94
C GLU A 619 -15.86 1.39 17.83
N ARG A 620 -15.85 0.57 16.77
CA ARG A 620 -16.86 0.62 15.69
C ARG A 620 -18.29 0.50 16.23
N HIS A 621 -18.49 -0.35 17.23
CA HIS A 621 -19.83 -0.64 17.79
C HIS A 621 -20.42 0.51 18.60
N GLU A 622 -19.64 1.56 18.84
CA GLU A 622 -20.05 2.74 19.59
C GLU A 622 -20.63 3.84 18.68
N TYR A 623 -20.50 3.71 17.35
CA TYR A 623 -20.91 4.72 16.38
C TYR A 623 -22.04 4.24 15.46
N ARG A 624 -22.87 5.18 15.02
CA ARG A 624 -23.96 4.95 14.07
C ARG A 624 -23.43 4.99 12.64
N PHE A 625 -23.32 3.81 12.03
CA PHE A 625 -23.08 3.68 10.60
C PHE A 625 -24.40 3.56 9.85
N GLY A 626 -24.51 4.29 8.74
CA GLY A 626 -25.60 4.07 7.79
C GLY A 626 -25.36 2.85 6.90
N ALA A 627 -26.33 2.54 6.05
CA ALA A 627 -26.16 1.50 5.04
C ALA A 627 -25.11 1.95 4.01
N CYS A 628 -24.15 1.07 3.71
CA CYS A 628 -23.22 1.17 2.59
C CYS A 628 -23.58 0.03 1.62
N GLU A 629 -24.23 0.37 0.52
CA GLU A 629 -24.70 -0.59 -0.48
C GLU A 629 -23.75 -0.57 -1.67
N GLN A 630 -23.32 -1.74 -2.13
CA GLN A 630 -22.58 -1.93 -3.38
C GLN A 630 -23.46 -2.71 -4.36
N PHE A 631 -23.56 -2.22 -5.60
CA PHE A 631 -24.45 -2.79 -6.61
C PHE A 631 -23.98 -2.40 -8.02
N GLN A 632 -24.56 -3.04 -9.03
CA GLN A 632 -24.30 -2.74 -10.43
C GLN A 632 -25.43 -1.90 -11.04
N ILE A 633 -25.08 -0.94 -11.89
CA ILE A 633 -26.03 -0.18 -12.69
C ILE A 633 -25.94 -0.65 -14.15
N PRO A 634 -27.05 -1.11 -14.75
CA PRO A 634 -27.08 -1.42 -16.18
C PRO A 634 -27.15 -0.12 -16.98
N MET A 635 -26.12 0.10 -17.80
CA MET A 635 -26.10 1.14 -18.82
C MET A 635 -27.02 0.74 -19.98
N SER A 636 -27.39 1.72 -20.78
CA SER A 636 -28.33 1.60 -21.91
C SER A 636 -27.85 0.65 -23.00
N ASP A 637 -26.54 0.44 -23.10
CA ASP A 637 -25.89 -0.52 -24.01
C ASP A 637 -25.69 -1.91 -23.39
N GLY A 638 -26.14 -2.13 -22.15
CA GLY A 638 -26.02 -3.39 -21.41
C GLY A 638 -24.73 -3.53 -20.61
N PHE A 639 -23.79 -2.59 -20.66
CA PHE A 639 -22.61 -2.61 -19.80
C PHE A 639 -23.02 -2.42 -18.33
N LEU A 640 -22.40 -3.17 -17.42
CA LEU A 640 -22.67 -3.06 -15.98
C LEU A 640 -21.55 -2.26 -15.33
N ILE A 641 -21.84 -1.07 -14.79
CA ILE A 641 -20.87 -0.32 -13.98
C ILE A 641 -21.05 -0.64 -12.50
N GLU A 642 -19.95 -0.63 -11.75
CA GLU A 642 -19.96 -0.84 -10.31
C GLU A 642 -20.26 0.49 -9.60
N ALA A 643 -21.10 0.44 -8.57
CA ALA A 643 -21.51 1.61 -7.81
C ALA A 643 -21.58 1.33 -6.31
N SER A 644 -21.49 2.41 -5.51
CA SER A 644 -21.78 2.37 -4.08
C SER A 644 -22.60 3.57 -3.64
N LEU A 645 -23.51 3.33 -2.69
CA LEU A 645 -24.36 4.36 -2.08
C LEU A 645 -24.27 4.26 -0.56
N VAL A 646 -23.80 5.33 0.07
CA VAL A 646 -23.82 5.48 1.53
C VAL A 646 -25.00 6.36 1.91
N LYS A 647 -25.86 5.82 2.78
CA LYS A 647 -27.08 6.48 3.28
C LYS A 647 -26.85 7.04 4.70
N PRO A 648 -27.58 8.09 5.11
CA PRO A 648 -27.62 8.52 6.51
C PRO A 648 -28.00 7.37 7.45
N ALA A 649 -27.51 7.39 8.70
CA ALA A 649 -27.85 6.35 9.68
C ALA A 649 -29.35 6.33 10.05
N ASP A 650 -30.02 7.47 9.91
CA ASP A 650 -31.45 7.70 10.13
C ASP A 650 -32.24 7.79 8.80
N PHE A 651 -31.75 7.12 7.74
CA PHE A 651 -32.35 7.16 6.41
C PHE A 651 -33.85 6.83 6.43
N ASN A 652 -34.63 7.63 5.70
CA ASN A 652 -36.06 7.49 5.54
C ASN A 652 -36.43 7.64 4.06
N GLU A 653 -36.93 6.57 3.44
CA GLU A 653 -37.29 6.53 2.02
C GLU A 653 -38.36 7.53 1.59
N CYS A 654 -39.15 8.07 2.53
CA CYS A 654 -40.15 9.10 2.26
C CYS A 654 -39.56 10.53 2.18
N ARG A 655 -38.27 10.70 2.50
CA ARG A 655 -37.56 11.99 2.39
C ARG A 655 -36.73 12.05 1.11
N LYS A 656 -36.61 13.26 0.58
CA LYS A 656 -35.69 13.57 -0.53
C LYS A 656 -34.34 14.03 0.00
N TYR A 657 -33.26 13.42 -0.48
CA TYR A 657 -31.90 13.69 -0.08
C TYR A 657 -31.07 14.25 -1.25
N PRO A 658 -30.28 15.32 -1.04
CA PRO A 658 -29.28 15.74 -1.99
C PRO A 658 -28.17 14.68 -2.11
N VAL A 659 -27.41 14.74 -3.19
CA VAL A 659 -26.37 13.75 -3.50
C VAL A 659 -25.00 14.43 -3.63
N TRP A 660 -23.98 13.84 -3.01
CA TRP A 660 -22.60 14.12 -3.32
C TRP A 660 -21.95 12.96 -4.07
N PHE A 661 -21.59 13.19 -5.33
CA PHE A 661 -20.94 12.21 -6.19
C PHE A 661 -19.41 12.36 -6.11
N THR A 662 -18.69 11.29 -5.80
CA THR A 662 -17.22 11.29 -5.80
C THR A 662 -16.69 10.33 -6.85
N THR A 663 -15.81 10.81 -7.72
CA THR A 663 -15.21 9.98 -8.78
C THR A 663 -13.75 10.33 -9.02
N TYR A 664 -12.97 9.34 -9.42
CA TYR A 664 -11.66 9.54 -10.03
C TYR A 664 -11.74 9.42 -11.56
N ALA A 665 -12.44 8.42 -12.08
CA ALA A 665 -12.74 8.19 -13.51
C ALA A 665 -11.54 7.96 -14.45
N GLY A 666 -10.30 8.04 -13.98
CA GLY A 666 -9.12 7.78 -14.79
C GLY A 666 -9.09 6.34 -15.35
N PRO A 667 -8.55 6.13 -16.57
CA PRO A 667 -8.41 4.78 -17.15
C PRO A 667 -7.74 3.82 -16.17
N HIS A 668 -8.28 2.59 -16.05
CA HIS A 668 -7.76 1.52 -15.18
C HIS A 668 -7.73 1.81 -13.66
N MET A 669 -8.45 2.83 -13.18
CA MET A 669 -8.40 3.24 -11.77
C MET A 669 -9.75 3.08 -11.05
N PRO A 670 -10.19 1.83 -10.76
CA PRO A 670 -11.45 1.59 -10.07
C PRO A 670 -11.42 2.13 -8.64
N SER A 671 -12.52 2.72 -8.20
CA SER A 671 -12.72 3.26 -6.86
C SER A 671 -13.66 2.40 -6.01
N ILE A 672 -14.48 1.56 -6.66
CA ILE A 672 -15.32 0.58 -5.99
C ILE A 672 -14.50 -0.69 -5.78
N SER A 673 -14.28 -1.02 -4.50
CA SER A 673 -13.69 -2.29 -4.08
C SER A 673 -14.50 -2.88 -2.93
N ASP A 674 -14.62 -4.20 -2.89
CA ASP A 674 -15.18 -4.92 -1.74
C ASP A 674 -14.11 -5.07 -0.66
N SER A 675 -13.76 -3.94 -0.04
CA SER A 675 -12.74 -3.84 1.00
C SER A 675 -13.16 -2.84 2.08
N TRP A 676 -12.55 -2.92 3.26
CA TRP A 676 -12.99 -2.14 4.42
C TRP A 676 -12.84 -0.62 4.24
N GLN A 677 -11.80 -0.17 3.55
CA GLN A 677 -11.53 1.25 3.24
C GLN A 677 -11.70 2.20 4.45
N GLY A 678 -11.21 1.83 5.64
CA GLY A 678 -11.39 2.65 6.84
C GLY A 678 -12.84 2.85 7.25
N GLY A 679 -13.70 1.87 6.95
CA GLY A 679 -15.13 1.91 7.18
C GLY A 679 -15.83 3.02 6.41
N ARG A 680 -15.23 3.56 5.33
CA ARG A 680 -15.76 4.68 4.53
C ARG A 680 -16.17 5.87 5.41
N THR A 681 -15.35 6.19 6.41
CA THR A 681 -15.72 7.15 7.47
C THR A 681 -16.03 8.55 6.91
N TRP A 682 -15.30 9.01 5.88
CA TRP A 682 -15.63 10.28 5.22
C TRP A 682 -17.02 10.27 4.57
N ASP A 683 -17.38 9.17 3.91
CA ASP A 683 -18.70 9.04 3.28
C ASP A 683 -19.80 9.00 4.35
N HIS A 684 -19.60 8.30 5.46
CA HIS A 684 -20.55 8.31 6.58
C HIS A 684 -20.63 9.66 7.28
N MET A 685 -19.51 10.41 7.37
CA MET A 685 -19.50 11.76 7.90
C MET A 685 -20.37 12.69 7.03
N LEU A 686 -20.18 12.64 5.71
CA LEU A 686 -21.01 13.43 4.78
C LEU A 686 -22.47 12.98 4.83
N ALA A 687 -22.75 11.68 4.84
CA ALA A 687 -24.10 11.16 4.96
C ALA A 687 -24.79 11.58 6.27
N GLY A 688 -24.03 11.68 7.37
CA GLY A 688 -24.48 12.23 8.64
C GLY A 688 -24.93 13.70 8.58
N MET A 689 -24.54 14.45 7.54
CA MET A 689 -25.03 15.81 7.27
C MET A 689 -26.36 15.84 6.48
N GLY A 690 -27.01 14.68 6.30
CA GLY A 690 -28.33 14.60 5.66
C GLY A 690 -28.30 14.53 4.13
N MET A 691 -27.26 13.91 3.54
CA MET A 691 -27.14 13.67 2.11
C MET A 691 -26.86 12.19 1.79
N LEU A 692 -26.97 11.83 0.52
CA LEU A 692 -26.47 10.56 0.00
C LEU A 692 -25.05 10.76 -0.54
N VAL A 693 -24.15 9.81 -0.29
CA VAL A 693 -22.83 9.80 -0.92
C VAL A 693 -22.80 8.68 -1.95
N PHE A 694 -22.66 9.07 -3.22
CA PHE A 694 -22.69 8.16 -4.36
C PHE A 694 -21.31 8.07 -5.01
N ARG A 695 -20.93 6.88 -5.44
CA ARG A 695 -19.74 6.64 -6.25
C ARG A 695 -20.07 5.60 -7.32
N CYS A 696 -19.47 5.73 -8.49
CA CYS A 696 -19.47 4.71 -9.52
C CYS A 696 -18.20 4.79 -10.35
N ASP A 697 -17.80 3.65 -10.90
CA ASP A 697 -16.66 3.56 -11.81
C ASP A 697 -17.19 3.54 -13.25
N PRO A 698 -16.99 4.62 -14.04
CA PRO A 698 -17.31 4.58 -15.47
C PRO A 698 -16.51 3.46 -16.16
N ARG A 699 -16.94 3.00 -17.33
CA ARG A 699 -16.36 1.80 -17.96
C ARG A 699 -14.84 1.90 -18.16
N SER A 700 -14.31 3.11 -18.39
CA SER A 700 -12.87 3.29 -18.55
C SER A 700 -12.08 2.96 -17.27
N ALA A 701 -12.71 3.14 -16.12
CA ALA A 701 -12.14 2.96 -14.79
C ALA A 701 -12.59 1.66 -14.10
N SER A 702 -13.51 0.89 -14.68
CA SER A 702 -14.22 -0.18 -13.96
C SER A 702 -13.39 -1.41 -13.59
N GLY A 703 -12.14 -1.51 -14.04
CA GLY A 703 -11.30 -2.71 -13.86
C GLY A 703 -11.83 -3.95 -14.59
N LYS A 704 -12.67 -3.77 -15.63
CA LYS A 704 -13.30 -4.83 -16.42
C LYS A 704 -12.59 -5.02 -17.77
N GLY A 705 -11.26 -5.20 -17.71
CA GLY A 705 -10.44 -5.40 -18.90
C GLY A 705 -9.95 -4.09 -19.52
N ALA A 706 -8.78 -4.17 -20.17
CA ALA A 706 -8.24 -3.11 -21.01
C ALA A 706 -9.22 -2.68 -22.11
N CYS A 707 -10.01 -3.61 -22.65
CA CYS A 707 -11.03 -3.28 -23.65
C CYS A 707 -12.07 -2.27 -23.17
N SER A 708 -12.39 -2.26 -21.87
CA SER A 708 -13.28 -1.28 -21.27
C SER A 708 -12.60 0.09 -21.14
N ALA A 709 -11.32 0.10 -20.73
CA ALA A 709 -10.48 1.29 -20.66
C ALA A 709 -10.28 1.98 -22.03
N TRP A 710 -10.04 1.20 -23.08
CA TRP A 710 -9.78 1.68 -24.44
C TRP A 710 -10.89 2.55 -25.03
N THR A 711 -12.10 2.50 -24.47
CA THR A 711 -13.20 3.37 -24.90
C THR A 711 -12.91 4.87 -24.68
N ALA A 712 -11.98 5.21 -23.77
CA ALA A 712 -11.52 6.58 -23.55
C ALA A 712 -10.36 7.00 -24.48
N TYR A 713 -9.81 6.08 -25.30
CA TYR A 713 -8.68 6.36 -26.19
C TYR A 713 -8.99 7.51 -27.15
N ARG A 714 -8.08 8.48 -27.20
CA ARG A 714 -8.14 9.73 -27.98
C ARG A 714 -9.25 10.69 -27.57
N GLN A 715 -9.96 10.43 -26.46
CA GLN A 715 -11.12 11.21 -26.03
C GLN A 715 -11.36 11.21 -24.50
N LEU A 716 -10.29 11.29 -23.70
CA LEU A 716 -10.37 11.34 -22.24
C LEU A 716 -11.45 12.31 -21.73
N GLY A 717 -12.34 11.82 -20.86
CA GLY A 717 -13.48 12.55 -20.28
C GLY A 717 -14.79 12.40 -21.06
N VAL A 718 -14.77 12.06 -22.35
CA VAL A 718 -15.99 11.98 -23.18
C VAL A 718 -16.83 10.75 -22.80
N GLN A 719 -16.23 9.56 -22.85
CA GLN A 719 -16.95 8.32 -22.58
C GLN A 719 -17.29 8.19 -21.09
N GLU A 720 -16.40 8.70 -20.24
CA GLU A 720 -16.57 8.74 -18.80
C GLU A 720 -17.74 9.62 -18.39
N LEU A 721 -17.85 10.82 -18.97
CA LEU A 721 -19.00 11.69 -18.72
C LEU A 721 -20.30 11.01 -19.13
N LYS A 722 -20.34 10.35 -20.29
CA LYS A 722 -21.53 9.64 -20.76
C LYS A 722 -22.01 8.59 -19.74
N ASP A 723 -21.10 7.77 -19.23
CA ASP A 723 -21.44 6.75 -18.22
C ASP A 723 -21.87 7.40 -16.89
N ILE A 724 -21.21 8.48 -16.47
CA ILE A 724 -21.56 9.25 -15.28
C ILE A 724 -22.97 9.84 -15.40
N GLU A 725 -23.29 10.48 -16.53
CA GLU A 725 -24.62 11.07 -16.76
C GLU A 725 -25.71 10.00 -16.70
N GLU A 726 -25.48 8.84 -17.33
CA GLU A 726 -26.42 7.72 -17.27
C GLU A 726 -26.59 7.16 -15.84
N ALA A 727 -25.50 7.03 -15.08
CA ALA A 727 -25.54 6.62 -13.68
C ALA A 727 -26.34 7.60 -12.81
N ILE A 728 -26.16 8.91 -13.02
CA ILE A 728 -26.90 9.96 -12.32
C ILE A 728 -28.38 9.95 -12.71
N GLU A 729 -28.72 9.74 -13.99
CA GLU A 729 -30.11 9.58 -14.42
C GLU A 729 -30.77 8.32 -13.86
N TRP A 730 -30.02 7.23 -13.68
CA TRP A 730 -30.50 6.07 -12.94
C TRP A 730 -30.76 6.41 -11.47
N LEU A 731 -29.85 7.16 -10.83
CA LEU A 731 -29.97 7.56 -9.42
C LEU A 731 -31.18 8.48 -9.19
N LYS A 732 -31.46 9.41 -10.12
CA LYS A 732 -32.62 10.32 -10.06
C LYS A 732 -33.97 9.60 -10.07
N LYS A 733 -34.02 8.35 -10.56
CA LYS A 733 -35.24 7.52 -10.53
C LYS A 733 -35.56 6.98 -9.14
N GLN A 734 -34.61 7.02 -8.20
CA GLN A 734 -34.87 6.56 -6.83
C GLN A 734 -35.80 7.56 -6.11
N PRO A 735 -36.86 7.07 -5.41
CA PRO A 735 -37.91 7.94 -4.87
C PRO A 735 -37.42 8.90 -3.78
N TYR A 736 -36.28 8.62 -3.17
CA TYR A 736 -35.66 9.42 -2.11
C TYR A 736 -34.52 10.34 -2.61
N VAL A 737 -34.22 10.37 -3.91
CA VAL A 737 -33.17 11.25 -4.46
C VAL A 737 -33.76 12.60 -4.87
N ASP A 738 -33.11 13.67 -4.40
CA ASP A 738 -33.33 15.04 -4.84
C ASP A 738 -32.47 15.32 -6.08
N GLY A 739 -33.08 15.19 -7.26
CA GLY A 739 -32.39 15.29 -8.54
C GLY A 739 -31.89 16.69 -8.90
N ASP A 740 -32.33 17.73 -8.20
CA ASP A 740 -31.95 19.12 -8.46
C ASP A 740 -30.71 19.53 -7.63
N ARG A 741 -30.34 18.72 -6.62
CA ARG A 741 -29.23 18.98 -5.70
C ARG A 741 -28.21 17.84 -5.72
N ILE A 742 -27.52 17.74 -6.85
CA ILE A 742 -26.42 16.78 -7.07
C ILE A 742 -25.12 17.58 -7.25
N GLY A 743 -24.18 17.39 -6.34
CA GLY A 743 -22.83 17.95 -6.45
C GLY A 743 -21.79 16.87 -6.74
N MET A 744 -20.58 17.26 -7.15
CA MET A 744 -19.51 16.30 -7.40
C MET A 744 -18.12 16.76 -6.97
N SER A 745 -17.20 15.81 -6.79
CA SER A 745 -15.78 16.13 -6.59
C SER A 745 -14.84 15.05 -7.08
N GLY A 746 -13.62 15.48 -7.41
CA GLY A 746 -12.47 14.62 -7.60
C GLY A 746 -11.16 15.39 -7.52
N HIS A 747 -10.05 14.66 -7.50
CA HIS A 747 -8.69 15.20 -7.47
C HIS A 747 -7.87 14.63 -8.62
N SER A 748 -6.92 15.39 -9.17
CA SER A 748 -6.12 15.00 -10.34
C SER A 748 -7.04 14.69 -11.54
N TYR A 749 -7.02 13.49 -12.12
CA TYR A 749 -7.98 13.10 -13.16
C TYR A 749 -9.44 13.29 -12.73
N GLY A 750 -9.77 13.00 -11.46
CA GLY A 750 -11.11 13.27 -10.92
C GLY A 750 -11.44 14.77 -10.88
N GLY A 751 -10.42 15.61 -10.72
CA GLY A 751 -10.53 17.07 -10.82
C GLY A 751 -10.81 17.50 -12.27
N PHE A 752 -10.08 16.94 -13.23
CA PHE A 752 -10.39 17.08 -14.66
C PHE A 752 -11.83 16.68 -14.95
N MET A 753 -12.25 15.48 -14.51
CA MET A 753 -13.60 14.96 -14.72
C MET A 753 -14.66 15.88 -14.09
N THR A 754 -14.39 16.45 -12.92
CA THR A 754 -15.28 17.43 -12.28
C THR A 754 -15.42 18.71 -13.09
N ALA A 755 -14.30 19.30 -13.51
CA ALA A 755 -14.34 20.53 -14.31
C ALA A 755 -14.91 20.29 -15.72
N TYR A 756 -14.63 19.14 -16.31
CA TYR A 756 -15.17 18.70 -17.59
C TYR A 756 -16.68 18.48 -17.51
N ALA A 757 -17.18 17.76 -16.50
CA ALA A 757 -18.61 17.56 -16.28
C ALA A 757 -19.36 18.89 -16.09
N LEU A 758 -18.82 19.83 -15.32
CA LEU A 758 -19.44 21.15 -15.11
C LEU A 758 -19.42 22.05 -16.36
N THR A 759 -18.57 21.77 -17.35
CA THR A 759 -18.52 22.51 -18.63
C THR A 759 -19.24 21.81 -19.78
N HIS A 760 -19.60 20.53 -19.61
CA HIS A 760 -20.20 19.70 -20.66
C HIS A 760 -21.56 19.10 -20.27
N SER A 761 -22.00 19.27 -19.03
CA SER A 761 -23.28 18.77 -18.51
C SER A 761 -23.99 19.82 -17.66
N LYS A 762 -25.30 19.64 -17.51
CA LYS A 762 -26.18 20.50 -16.68
C LYS A 762 -26.71 19.76 -15.45
N LEU A 763 -26.29 18.52 -15.21
CA LEU A 763 -26.82 17.68 -14.14
C LEU A 763 -26.34 18.07 -12.73
N PHE A 764 -25.24 18.82 -12.64
CA PHE A 764 -24.58 19.10 -11.37
C PHE A 764 -24.83 20.54 -10.91
N ALA A 765 -25.24 20.71 -9.65
CA ALA A 765 -25.40 22.00 -8.99
C ALA A 765 -24.05 22.69 -8.72
N GLY A 766 -22.96 21.92 -8.64
CA GLY A 766 -21.60 22.41 -8.48
C GLY A 766 -20.60 21.30 -8.15
N GLY A 767 -19.32 21.65 -8.06
CA GLY A 767 -18.29 20.68 -7.73
C GLY A 767 -16.91 21.23 -7.38
N ILE A 768 -16.11 20.35 -6.78
CA ILE A 768 -14.73 20.61 -6.34
C ILE A 768 -13.76 19.92 -7.30
N ALA A 769 -13.01 20.71 -8.05
CA ALA A 769 -11.93 20.24 -8.91
C ALA A 769 -10.58 20.44 -8.20
N GLY A 770 -10.06 19.36 -7.60
CA GLY A 770 -8.75 19.34 -6.95
C GLY A 770 -7.63 19.02 -7.94
N ALA A 771 -6.58 19.85 -7.97
CA ALA A 771 -5.43 19.76 -8.87
C ALA A 771 -5.75 19.26 -10.30
N PRO A 772 -6.71 19.86 -11.02
CA PRO A 772 -7.22 19.30 -12.27
C PRO A 772 -6.23 19.53 -13.43
N PRO A 773 -5.93 18.52 -14.25
CA PRO A 773 -5.60 18.76 -15.65
C PRO A 773 -6.76 19.51 -16.30
N THR A 774 -6.47 20.54 -17.09
CA THR A 774 -7.50 21.40 -17.72
C THR A 774 -7.35 21.48 -19.23
N ASP A 775 -6.14 21.23 -19.72
CA ASP A 775 -5.82 21.04 -21.13
C ASP A 775 -4.67 20.05 -21.23
N TRP A 776 -4.87 18.98 -22.01
CA TRP A 776 -3.89 17.89 -22.16
C TRP A 776 -2.57 18.34 -22.80
N HIS A 777 -2.52 19.51 -23.45
CA HIS A 777 -1.25 20.09 -23.91
C HIS A 777 -0.31 20.51 -22.77
N PHE A 778 -0.80 20.63 -21.53
CA PHE A 778 0.00 21.06 -20.38
C PHE A 778 0.60 19.91 -19.58
N TYR A 779 0.19 18.69 -19.88
CA TYR A 779 0.59 17.49 -19.14
C TYR A 779 1.65 16.70 -19.91
N ASP A 780 2.32 15.76 -19.26
CA ASP A 780 3.52 15.11 -19.79
C ASP A 780 3.23 14.24 -21.02
N THR A 781 4.26 13.95 -21.81
CA THR A 781 4.18 13.12 -23.01
C THR A 781 3.76 11.68 -22.73
N ILE A 782 4.36 10.99 -21.74
CA ILE A 782 4.20 9.54 -21.60
C ILE A 782 2.78 9.20 -21.12
N TYR A 783 2.25 9.91 -20.13
CA TYR A 783 0.86 9.73 -19.71
C TYR A 783 -0.10 10.16 -20.82
N THR A 784 0.05 11.40 -21.29
CA THR A 784 -0.97 12.01 -22.15
C THR A 784 -1.04 11.30 -23.48
N GLU A 785 0.10 11.02 -24.13
CA GLU A 785 0.10 10.44 -25.47
C GLU A 785 -0.27 8.96 -25.48
N ARG A 786 -0.11 8.23 -24.35
CA ARG A 786 -0.66 6.87 -24.19
C ARG A 786 -2.17 6.86 -24.44
N PHE A 787 -2.88 7.83 -23.86
CA PHE A 787 -4.33 7.85 -23.89
C PHE A 787 -4.90 8.77 -24.98
N MET A 788 -4.19 9.82 -25.36
CA MET A 788 -4.67 10.85 -26.29
C MET A 788 -3.98 10.84 -27.64
N ASP A 789 -2.94 10.02 -27.85
CA ASP A 789 -1.97 10.18 -28.95
C ASP A 789 -1.31 11.59 -28.90
N THR A 790 -0.47 11.93 -29.86
CA THR A 790 0.14 13.27 -29.93
C THR A 790 -0.90 14.33 -30.32
N PRO A 791 -0.74 15.59 -29.90
CA PRO A 791 -1.60 16.69 -30.36
C PRO A 791 -1.65 16.85 -31.89
N GLN A 792 -0.57 16.47 -32.58
CA GLN A 792 -0.44 16.51 -34.03
C GLN A 792 -1.30 15.42 -34.70
N ASN A 793 -1.36 14.23 -34.10
CA ASN A 793 -2.15 13.11 -34.62
C ASN A 793 -3.62 13.17 -34.18
N ASN A 794 -3.93 13.81 -33.05
CA ASN A 794 -5.27 13.88 -32.46
C ASN A 794 -5.76 15.32 -32.14
N PRO A 795 -5.70 16.27 -33.08
CA PRO A 795 -6.01 17.67 -32.79
C PRO A 795 -7.47 17.87 -32.32
N GLU A 796 -8.42 17.09 -32.85
CA GLU A 796 -9.83 17.16 -32.47
C GLU A 796 -10.07 16.63 -31.06
N GLY A 797 -9.41 15.52 -30.67
CA GLY A 797 -9.51 14.97 -29.32
C GLY A 797 -9.05 15.98 -28.28
N TYR A 798 -7.84 16.53 -28.43
CA TYR A 798 -7.31 17.57 -27.54
C TYR A 798 -8.20 18.82 -27.49
N ALA A 799 -8.78 19.23 -28.61
CA ALA A 799 -9.70 20.37 -28.63
C ALA A 799 -11.03 20.09 -27.91
N LYS A 800 -11.59 18.90 -28.11
CA LYS A 800 -12.88 18.46 -27.54
C LYS A 800 -12.80 18.26 -26.03
N THR A 801 -11.65 17.85 -25.51
CA THR A 801 -11.46 17.54 -24.10
C THR A 801 -10.84 18.68 -23.30
N SER A 802 -10.63 19.86 -23.91
CA SER A 802 -10.06 21.03 -23.23
C SER A 802 -11.14 21.77 -22.42
N VAL A 803 -11.04 21.69 -21.09
CA VAL A 803 -11.91 22.43 -20.16
C VAL A 803 -11.70 23.94 -20.33
N VAL A 804 -10.47 24.36 -20.63
CA VAL A 804 -10.13 25.77 -20.90
C VAL A 804 -10.95 26.30 -22.09
N LYS A 805 -11.07 25.53 -23.18
CA LYS A 805 -11.89 25.93 -24.35
C LYS A 805 -13.39 25.93 -24.05
N ALA A 806 -13.84 25.04 -23.16
CA ALA A 806 -15.24 24.92 -22.76
C ALA A 806 -15.64 25.83 -21.58
N ALA A 807 -14.75 26.69 -21.07
CA ALA A 807 -14.98 27.48 -19.86
C ALA A 807 -16.27 28.33 -19.89
N LYS A 808 -16.65 28.86 -21.06
CA LYS A 808 -17.90 29.63 -21.26
C LYS A 808 -19.18 28.82 -21.03
N ASP A 809 -19.08 27.50 -21.10
CA ASP A 809 -20.18 26.57 -20.94
C ASP A 809 -20.27 26.06 -19.49
N LEU A 810 -19.51 26.66 -18.55
CA LEU A 810 -19.61 26.34 -17.12
C LEU A 810 -21.05 26.47 -16.60
N HIS A 811 -21.49 25.40 -15.94
CA HIS A 811 -22.73 25.23 -15.19
C HIS A 811 -22.43 24.93 -13.71
N GLY A 812 -23.32 25.36 -12.82
CA GLY A 812 -23.16 25.15 -11.38
C GLY A 812 -22.05 25.99 -10.73
N LYS A 813 -21.83 25.78 -9.43
CA LYS A 813 -20.74 26.41 -8.66
C LYS A 813 -19.44 25.61 -8.82
N LEU A 814 -18.32 26.27 -9.11
CA LEU A 814 -17.01 25.62 -9.23
C LEU A 814 -16.05 26.11 -8.12
N LEU A 815 -15.41 25.16 -7.43
CA LEU A 815 -14.23 25.41 -6.60
C LEU A 815 -13.01 24.70 -7.19
N ILE A 816 -11.98 25.47 -7.53
CA ILE A 816 -10.68 24.96 -7.95
C ILE A 816 -9.74 24.95 -6.73
N ILE A 817 -9.17 23.80 -6.40
CA ILE A 817 -8.17 23.68 -5.33
C ILE A 817 -6.85 23.24 -5.94
N HIS A 818 -5.74 23.95 -5.72
CA HIS A 818 -4.45 23.60 -6.34
C HIS A 818 -3.26 23.79 -5.40
N GLY A 819 -2.23 22.97 -5.56
CA GLY A 819 -0.93 23.16 -4.91
C GLY A 819 -0.15 24.28 -5.61
N GLY A 820 0.41 25.21 -4.84
CA GLY A 820 1.18 26.34 -5.39
C GLY A 820 2.51 25.93 -6.03
N ILE A 821 3.02 24.75 -5.68
CA ILE A 821 4.28 24.18 -6.17
C ILE A 821 4.06 22.75 -6.70
N ASP A 822 2.89 22.48 -7.28
CA ASP A 822 2.58 21.21 -7.93
C ASP A 822 3.49 20.98 -9.15
N ASP A 823 4.31 19.94 -9.08
CA ASP A 823 5.30 19.50 -10.05
C ASP A 823 4.81 18.37 -10.96
N ASN A 824 3.55 17.95 -10.78
CA ASN A 824 2.91 16.94 -11.61
C ASN A 824 1.84 17.59 -12.50
N VAL A 825 0.74 18.04 -11.89
CA VAL A 825 -0.27 18.86 -12.57
C VAL A 825 0.07 20.31 -12.29
N HIS A 826 0.91 20.90 -13.14
CA HIS A 826 1.39 22.26 -12.95
C HIS A 826 0.26 23.27 -12.73
N LEU A 827 0.50 24.26 -11.87
CA LEU A 827 -0.42 25.37 -11.59
C LEU A 827 -0.86 26.14 -12.85
N GLN A 828 -0.09 26.03 -13.94
CA GLN A 828 -0.47 26.48 -15.29
C GLN A 828 -1.89 26.02 -15.68
N ASN A 829 -2.30 24.80 -15.30
CA ASN A 829 -3.64 24.28 -15.56
C ASN A 829 -4.72 25.15 -14.90
N ALA A 830 -4.64 25.34 -13.58
CA ALA A 830 -5.60 26.18 -12.86
C ALA A 830 -5.62 27.61 -13.41
N PHE A 831 -4.45 28.23 -13.62
CA PHE A 831 -4.37 29.61 -14.12
C PHE A 831 -4.97 29.77 -15.52
N SER A 832 -4.77 28.80 -16.41
CA SER A 832 -5.34 28.83 -17.76
C SER A 832 -6.87 28.73 -17.73
N LEU A 833 -7.41 27.87 -16.86
CA LEU A 833 -8.86 27.78 -16.67
C LEU A 833 -9.44 29.06 -16.02
N MET A 834 -8.75 29.63 -15.04
CA MET A 834 -9.14 30.88 -14.40
C MET A 834 -9.25 32.04 -15.40
N ASP A 835 -8.24 32.24 -16.26
CA ASP A 835 -8.26 33.28 -17.31
C ASP A 835 -9.45 33.06 -18.27
N ALA A 836 -9.67 31.82 -18.71
CA ALA A 836 -10.77 31.49 -19.61
C ALA A 836 -12.15 31.74 -18.98
N LEU A 837 -12.35 31.39 -17.70
CA LEU A 837 -13.58 31.64 -16.96
C LEU A 837 -13.83 33.15 -16.77
N GLN A 838 -12.79 33.92 -16.44
CA GLN A 838 -12.89 35.38 -16.29
C GLN A 838 -13.28 36.05 -17.60
N ARG A 839 -12.67 35.66 -18.73
CA ARG A 839 -13.02 36.18 -20.06
C ARG A 839 -14.43 35.83 -20.50
N ALA A 840 -14.97 34.72 -19.99
CA ALA A 840 -16.33 34.29 -20.26
C ALA A 840 -17.38 34.82 -19.25
N ASP A 841 -16.97 35.69 -18.32
CA ASP A 841 -17.80 36.24 -17.25
C ASP A 841 -18.49 35.15 -16.40
N LYS A 842 -17.71 34.12 -16.03
CA LYS A 842 -18.18 33.00 -15.21
C LYS A 842 -17.65 33.07 -13.78
N PRO A 843 -18.51 32.96 -12.76
CA PRO A 843 -18.08 32.95 -11.37
C PRO A 843 -17.45 31.60 -10.98
N PHE A 844 -16.39 31.64 -10.18
CA PHE A 844 -15.74 30.47 -9.59
C PHE A 844 -15.05 30.86 -8.28
N GLN A 845 -14.73 29.86 -7.46
CA GLN A 845 -13.89 29.99 -6.27
C GLN A 845 -12.55 29.30 -6.52
N VAL A 846 -11.50 29.82 -5.89
CA VAL A 846 -10.15 29.22 -5.95
C VAL A 846 -9.52 29.17 -4.58
N MET A 847 -8.83 28.07 -4.28
CA MET A 847 -7.96 27.94 -3.12
C MET A 847 -6.61 27.38 -3.55
N VAL A 848 -5.57 28.22 -3.44
CA VAL A 848 -4.18 27.79 -3.67
C VAL A 848 -3.52 27.50 -2.33
N TYR A 849 -2.90 26.33 -2.21
CA TYR A 849 -2.07 25.93 -1.06
C TYR A 849 -0.59 26.16 -1.39
N PRO A 850 0.02 27.29 -0.96
CA PRO A 850 1.27 27.76 -1.56
C PRO A 850 2.47 26.82 -1.43
N GLN A 851 2.51 26.02 -0.35
CA GLN A 851 3.60 25.08 -0.06
C GLN A 851 3.22 23.62 -0.36
N SER A 852 2.07 23.37 -0.97
CA SER A 852 1.65 22.02 -1.36
C SER A 852 2.05 21.72 -2.81
N ARG A 853 2.52 20.50 -3.05
CA ARG A 853 2.65 19.90 -4.39
C ARG A 853 1.32 19.25 -4.79
N HIS A 854 1.36 18.18 -5.57
CA HIS A 854 0.17 17.45 -6.03
C HIS A 854 -0.74 16.89 -4.93
N GLY A 855 -0.15 16.52 -3.78
CA GLY A 855 -0.90 16.09 -2.60
C GLY A 855 -1.31 17.27 -1.72
N ILE A 856 -2.62 17.53 -1.62
CA ILE A 856 -3.19 18.62 -0.82
C ILE A 856 -3.97 18.03 0.35
N GLY A 857 -3.79 18.59 1.55
CA GLY A 857 -4.49 18.11 2.73
C GLY A 857 -4.40 19.07 3.92
N GLY A 858 -4.78 18.57 5.09
CA GLY A 858 -4.78 19.35 6.33
C GLY A 858 -6.16 19.89 6.71
N MET A 859 -6.25 20.43 7.92
CA MET A 859 -7.53 20.82 8.52
C MET A 859 -8.29 21.88 7.71
N HIS A 860 -7.58 22.89 7.19
CA HIS A 860 -8.18 23.92 6.35
C HIS A 860 -8.79 23.33 5.06
N TYR A 861 -8.07 22.42 4.40
CA TYR A 861 -8.55 21.69 3.21
C TYR A 861 -9.83 20.91 3.50
N ASN A 862 -9.82 20.09 4.55
CA ASN A 862 -10.99 19.28 4.89
C ASN A 862 -12.22 20.15 5.22
N ARG A 863 -12.02 21.27 5.94
CA ARG A 863 -13.10 22.19 6.28
C ARG A 863 -13.65 22.92 5.05
N LEU A 864 -12.76 23.44 4.20
CA LEU A 864 -13.14 24.09 2.93
C LEU A 864 -14.00 23.17 2.06
N MET A 865 -13.62 21.89 1.93
CA MET A 865 -14.41 20.94 1.16
C MET A 865 -15.82 20.77 1.73
N VAL A 866 -15.94 20.55 3.04
CA VAL A 866 -17.25 20.37 3.71
C VAL A 866 -18.12 21.63 3.60
N ASP A 867 -17.54 22.80 3.80
CA ASP A 867 -18.27 24.07 3.74
C ASP A 867 -18.76 24.36 2.31
N PHE A 868 -17.94 24.07 1.30
CA PHE A 868 -18.35 24.18 -0.10
C PHE A 868 -19.46 23.17 -0.46
N ILE A 869 -19.37 21.92 0.01
CA ILE A 869 -20.43 20.91 -0.18
C ILE A 869 -21.76 21.42 0.40
N ARG A 870 -21.75 21.99 1.60
CA ARG A 870 -22.95 22.56 2.24
C ARG A 870 -23.56 23.68 1.42
N ASP A 871 -22.72 24.58 0.88
CA ASP A 871 -23.16 25.71 0.06
C ASP A 871 -23.71 25.26 -1.31
N VAL A 872 -23.13 24.25 -1.94
CA VAL A 872 -23.61 23.68 -3.21
C VAL A 872 -24.96 22.98 -3.01
N LEU A 873 -25.08 22.16 -1.97
CA LEU A 873 -26.28 21.36 -1.71
C LEU A 873 -27.35 22.08 -0.88
N GLN A 874 -27.08 23.33 -0.48
CA GLN A 874 -27.98 24.16 0.34
C GLN A 874 -28.44 23.42 1.60
N LEU A 875 -27.47 22.84 2.33
CA LEU A 875 -27.76 22.10 3.56
C LEU A 875 -28.04 23.08 4.71
N SER A 876 -28.98 22.73 5.58
CA SER A 876 -29.27 23.50 6.80
C SER A 876 -28.11 23.43 7.78
N GLU A 877 -27.79 24.55 8.44
CA GLU A 877 -26.95 24.59 9.65
C GLU A 877 -27.71 23.96 10.83
N ASN A 878 -27.72 22.63 10.92
CA ASN A 878 -28.22 21.92 12.10
C ASN A 878 -27.07 21.23 12.83
#